data_AF-A0A857DAJ5-F1
#
_entry.id   AF-A0A857DAJ5-F1
#
_cell.length_a   1.000
_cell.length_b   1.000
_cell.length_c   1.000
_cell.angle_alpha   90.00
_cell.angle_beta   90.00
_cell.angle_gamma   90.00
#
_symmetry.space_group_name_H-M   'P 1'
#
loop_
_entity.id
_entity.type
_entity.pdbx_description
1 polymer ?
#
loop_
_entity_poly.entity_id
_entity_poly.type
_entity_poly.pdbx_seq_one_letter_code
_entity_poly.pdbx_strand_id
1 'polypeptide(L)'
;MDKLKLYNWYGESFDPVLPESSSNLKSYKHQVDNVFTRLKDNLKINISIEKDLYLRARTKIQDNLKRELASHLVAYKNKIKVFKDSIKKLDFVDSDKKIIKYELSKLKKDKQNTKQYIKDYIYSLEKSADDYQDKVNNLQKIYKSTSLSENITFHKYCILSTILIYINKFNDRDFDLNKINKDLLPIEKEILSQLDNPSQYLKDFFDKLEKQRIHLLNKRNELLEKYQKTEQLQYELYEKERKNIILNANKRINELEFEFNQKIEAARIKSYEYKQEALTKINAHKQEIIAADQANKDKIQAIKNHAKAQQTKLKLVYKQNIKKQNLIFTLRVFKDLSRFLENHNIPHQKVVFDYKKLNEEQLIKEIQAQKQYFANLTVDDQRKNLLLKIAVKNYLSSSNIKSSKKGGLTLLKSQYQELLANTYKGYSYEYLFKEEYSKALKDRFVDDYKTRIKFLKEKVIALYELETLKLDNVLIKEKQENKEQFALIDKQYKEDLKEAKNRIKNKEISKQAFKNKKIELKIKLKESKYEIKLQSSFLKNKDILRSHFLRKRAENKINKKIYESKINEAQKTIPVECVKHLKWYAPLLSLILPGLPEVIWFKQYLKGSIMLFVSLLCWSLVVPFSFGAYWNKIDGIQGLFTLGHDKFDAVNGVFIDARYYLFGGVVSIIFMTLLLIYFLVSAIGSYRVAKFLQQGTRPSRWSHTKRWLNTSGFPWMISLVGWFLMIFIVAAPVVTSILISFTNLGYLHNGSTQTVDWVGLEQWGKWWQFRDLNLIGSIANVFSWTIIWTIASTILPICLGIIIAVLTNNNRLKGKKIFRLIFILPWAIPAFVTLSFIKNMFVAGDVGIVNFLLKNILGIPGRAWLNEITTARILVIIVQTWIAYAWIFMLVTGNLQSIPKDIYEAGSVDGAKGKHLFAYLTLPSLLLGIAPMLIGQFVGAFNNFTTISIFTGGGPAFPYTTPFNEGATDIIISWVYKLTTGGVQIVGNLAFSAALTTIASLFSIGLAARGFIKSMSRKD
;
A
#
# COMPACT_ATOMS: atom_id res chain seq x y z
N MET A 1 -12.42 -18.40 -47.73
CA MET A 1 -11.35 -17.38 -47.62
C MET A 1 -11.74 -16.26 -46.66
N ASP A 2 -12.86 -15.55 -46.83
CA ASP A 2 -13.27 -14.34 -46.06
C ASP A 2 -13.35 -14.48 -44.53
N LYS A 3 -13.41 -15.71 -44.01
CA LYS A 3 -13.41 -16.01 -42.57
C LYS A 3 -12.01 -16.12 -41.97
N LEU A 4 -10.95 -16.06 -42.78
CA LEU A 4 -9.56 -16.06 -42.32
C LEU A 4 -9.14 -14.64 -41.97
N LYS A 5 -8.95 -14.36 -40.68
CA LYS A 5 -8.61 -13.03 -40.16
C LYS A 5 -7.35 -13.07 -39.30
N LEU A 6 -6.38 -12.23 -39.62
CA LEU A 6 -5.33 -11.83 -38.69
C LEU A 6 -5.88 -10.76 -37.75
N TYR A 7 -5.24 -10.54 -36.61
CA TYR A 7 -5.67 -9.48 -35.72
C TYR A 7 -4.49 -8.79 -35.07
N ASN A 8 -4.67 -7.51 -34.82
CA ASN A 8 -3.66 -6.66 -34.21
C ASN A 8 -3.78 -6.61 -32.68
N TRP A 9 -3.03 -5.71 -32.01
CA TRP A 9 -3.05 -5.61 -30.54
C TRP A 9 -4.39 -5.13 -29.99
N TYR A 10 -5.15 -4.36 -30.78
CA TYR A 10 -6.47 -3.83 -30.40
C TYR A 10 -7.60 -4.82 -30.68
N GLY A 11 -7.28 -5.99 -31.26
CA GLY A 11 -8.28 -7.00 -31.60
C GLY A 11 -9.05 -6.68 -32.89
N GLU A 12 -8.59 -5.72 -33.69
CA GLU A 12 -9.15 -5.44 -35.01
C GLU A 12 -8.76 -6.56 -35.98
N SER A 13 -9.70 -6.99 -36.82
CA SER A 13 -9.50 -8.07 -37.78
C SER A 13 -8.99 -7.56 -39.12
N PHE A 14 -8.07 -8.31 -39.74
CA PHE A 14 -7.42 -8.01 -41.01
C PHE A 14 -7.45 -9.23 -41.93
N ASP A 15 -7.62 -9.01 -43.22
CA ASP A 15 -7.59 -10.07 -44.23
C ASP A 15 -6.14 -10.48 -44.60
N PRO A 16 -5.78 -11.76 -44.67
CA PRO A 16 -4.43 -12.16 -45.06
C PRO A 16 -4.09 -11.66 -46.47
N VAL A 17 -2.87 -11.12 -46.67
CA VAL A 17 -2.46 -10.50 -47.95
C VAL A 17 -2.07 -11.54 -48.98
N LEU A 18 -1.35 -12.60 -48.56
CA LEU A 18 -1.06 -13.76 -49.41
C LEU A 18 -1.82 -15.01 -48.98
N PRO A 19 -2.31 -15.79 -49.96
CA PRO A 19 -3.03 -16.99 -49.64
C PRO A 19 -2.20 -18.18 -49.16
N GLU A 20 -0.87 -18.15 -49.07
CA GLU A 20 -0.12 -19.32 -48.56
C GLU A 20 -0.44 -19.64 -47.09
N SER A 21 -0.91 -18.62 -46.35
CA SER A 21 -1.49 -18.81 -45.02
C SER A 21 -2.99 -19.11 -45.06
N SER A 22 -3.66 -18.99 -46.21
CA SER A 22 -5.10 -19.09 -46.38
C SER A 22 -5.59 -20.17 -47.36
N SER A 23 -4.71 -20.87 -48.06
CA SER A 23 -5.04 -21.88 -49.07
C SER A 23 -4.83 -23.30 -48.58
N ASN A 24 -3.99 -23.53 -47.57
CA ASN A 24 -3.75 -24.87 -47.05
C ASN A 24 -4.80 -25.28 -46.00
N LEU A 25 -5.30 -26.51 -46.09
CA LEU A 25 -6.26 -27.11 -45.13
C LEU A 25 -5.85 -26.94 -43.66
N LYS A 26 -4.55 -27.09 -43.35
CA LYS A 26 -4.03 -26.90 -41.99
C LYS A 26 -4.22 -25.48 -41.50
N SER A 27 -4.15 -24.49 -42.39
CA SER A 27 -4.29 -23.09 -42.03
C SER A 27 -5.74 -22.70 -41.75
N TYR A 28 -6.70 -23.26 -42.49
CA TYR A 28 -8.13 -23.12 -42.18
C TYR A 28 -8.48 -23.65 -40.80
N LYS A 29 -8.03 -24.87 -40.47
CA LYS A 29 -8.21 -25.45 -39.13
C LYS A 29 -7.53 -24.59 -38.05
N HIS A 30 -6.32 -24.12 -38.32
CA HIS A 30 -5.58 -23.26 -37.40
C HIS A 30 -6.31 -21.94 -37.13
N GLN A 31 -6.92 -21.34 -38.15
CA GLN A 31 -7.70 -20.13 -37.96
C GLN A 31 -8.93 -20.35 -37.09
N VAL A 32 -9.66 -21.44 -37.32
CA VAL A 32 -10.80 -21.79 -36.47
C VAL A 32 -10.35 -21.92 -35.02
N ASP A 33 -9.22 -22.58 -34.78
CA ASP A 33 -8.63 -22.64 -33.44
C ASP A 33 -8.22 -21.26 -32.91
N ASN A 34 -7.71 -20.35 -33.76
CA ASN A 34 -7.34 -18.99 -33.35
C ASN A 34 -8.56 -18.16 -32.94
N VAL A 35 -9.64 -18.16 -33.74
CA VAL A 35 -10.87 -17.44 -33.42
C VAL A 35 -11.55 -18.06 -32.20
N PHE A 36 -11.64 -19.39 -32.13
CA PHE A 36 -12.15 -20.09 -30.95
C PHE A 36 -11.34 -19.75 -29.69
N THR A 37 -10.00 -19.72 -29.79
CA THR A 37 -9.14 -19.37 -28.66
C THR A 37 -9.37 -17.92 -28.22
N ARG A 38 -9.59 -16.98 -29.16
CA ARG A 38 -9.96 -15.60 -28.82
C ARG A 38 -11.33 -15.50 -28.16
N LEU A 39 -12.33 -16.19 -28.71
CA LEU A 39 -13.66 -16.23 -28.10
C LEU A 39 -13.55 -16.76 -26.67
N LYS A 40 -12.75 -17.81 -26.45
CA LYS A 40 -12.47 -18.36 -25.11
C LYS A 40 -11.72 -17.38 -24.20
N ASP A 41 -10.73 -16.64 -24.72
CA ASP A 41 -9.99 -15.64 -23.94
C ASP A 41 -10.89 -14.44 -23.58
N ASN A 42 -11.68 -13.92 -24.51
CA ASN A 42 -12.68 -12.87 -24.27
C ASN A 42 -13.74 -13.35 -23.28
N LEU A 43 -14.20 -14.60 -23.40
CA LEU A 43 -15.13 -15.22 -22.47
C LEU A 43 -14.53 -15.29 -21.06
N LYS A 44 -13.25 -15.63 -20.90
CA LYS A 44 -12.58 -15.60 -19.58
C LYS A 44 -12.56 -14.19 -18.97
N ILE A 45 -12.28 -13.17 -19.77
CA ILE A 45 -12.29 -11.76 -19.33
C ILE A 45 -13.71 -11.38 -18.89
N ASN A 46 -14.70 -11.67 -19.72
CA ASN A 46 -16.10 -11.39 -19.41
C ASN A 46 -16.58 -12.15 -18.17
N ILE A 47 -16.20 -13.43 -17.99
CA ILE A 47 -16.46 -14.18 -16.75
C ILE A 47 -15.87 -13.44 -15.54
N SER A 48 -14.65 -12.93 -15.63
CA SER A 48 -14.03 -12.21 -14.52
C SER A 48 -14.77 -10.92 -14.18
N ILE A 49 -15.22 -10.18 -15.20
CA ILE A 49 -16.00 -8.94 -15.04
C ILE A 49 -17.37 -9.25 -14.45
N GLU A 50 -18.11 -10.19 -15.04
CA GLU A 50 -19.43 -10.62 -14.57
C GLU A 50 -19.35 -11.19 -13.14
N LYS A 51 -18.27 -11.90 -12.80
CA LYS A 51 -18.06 -12.43 -11.45
C LYS A 51 -17.85 -11.31 -10.44
N ASP A 52 -17.10 -10.27 -10.79
CA ASP A 52 -16.93 -9.09 -9.93
C ASP A 52 -18.26 -8.35 -9.75
N LEU A 53 -19.00 -8.12 -10.84
CA LEU A 53 -20.34 -7.52 -10.79
C LEU A 53 -21.30 -8.31 -9.90
N TYR A 54 -21.34 -9.65 -10.06
CA TYR A 54 -22.11 -10.55 -9.20
C TYR A 54 -21.69 -10.43 -7.73
N LEU A 55 -20.38 -10.47 -7.43
CA LEU A 55 -19.88 -10.38 -6.05
C LEU A 55 -20.23 -9.03 -5.40
N ARG A 56 -20.15 -7.93 -6.16
CA ARG A 56 -20.57 -6.59 -5.69
C ARG A 56 -22.06 -6.53 -5.42
N ALA A 57 -22.89 -7.04 -6.35
CA ALA A 57 -24.34 -7.08 -6.18
C ALA A 57 -24.74 -7.93 -4.96
N ARG A 58 -24.15 -9.11 -4.81
CA ARG A 58 -24.33 -9.98 -3.63
C ARG A 58 -23.94 -9.30 -2.33
N THR A 59 -22.79 -8.63 -2.31
CA THR A 59 -22.31 -7.90 -1.12
C THR A 59 -23.28 -6.78 -0.75
N LYS A 60 -23.75 -6.01 -1.73
CA LYS A 60 -24.74 -4.94 -1.53
C LYS A 60 -26.06 -5.48 -0.96
N ILE A 61 -26.55 -6.63 -1.45
CA ILE A 61 -27.75 -7.28 -0.89
C ILE A 61 -27.50 -7.71 0.56
N GLN A 62 -26.34 -8.30 0.86
CA GLN A 62 -26.00 -8.71 2.23
C GLN A 62 -25.90 -7.53 3.20
N ASP A 63 -25.36 -6.40 2.76
CA ASP A 63 -25.28 -5.19 3.57
C ASP A 63 -26.65 -4.51 3.74
N ASN A 64 -27.50 -4.55 2.70
CA ASN A 64 -28.90 -4.14 2.81
C ASN A 64 -29.66 -5.02 3.81
N LEU A 65 -29.48 -6.35 3.73
CA LEU A 65 -30.08 -7.30 4.67
C LEU A 65 -29.70 -6.98 6.12
N LYS A 66 -28.43 -6.71 6.41
CA LYS A 66 -27.99 -6.31 7.76
C LYS A 66 -28.67 -5.02 8.21
N ARG A 67 -28.79 -4.03 7.33
CA ARG A 67 -29.45 -2.75 7.63
C ARG A 67 -30.95 -2.93 7.87
N GLU A 68 -31.64 -3.65 7.00
CA GLU A 68 -33.07 -3.96 7.13
C GLU A 68 -33.35 -4.72 8.43
N LEU A 69 -32.56 -5.74 8.76
CA LEU A 69 -32.69 -6.47 10.03
C LEU A 69 -32.45 -5.59 11.26
N ALA A 70 -31.44 -4.71 11.21
CA ALA A 70 -31.17 -3.78 12.31
C ALA A 70 -32.30 -2.76 12.49
N SER A 71 -32.78 -2.17 11.39
CA SER A 71 -33.92 -1.26 11.39
C SER A 71 -35.19 -1.93 11.89
N HIS A 72 -35.45 -3.18 11.48
CA HIS A 72 -36.59 -3.98 11.92
C HIS A 72 -36.54 -4.26 13.44
N LEU A 73 -35.37 -4.63 13.96
CA LEU A 73 -35.17 -4.83 15.40
C LEU A 73 -35.42 -3.53 16.19
N VAL A 74 -34.96 -2.38 15.67
CA VAL A 74 -35.20 -1.08 16.30
C VAL A 74 -36.70 -0.73 16.29
N ALA A 75 -37.40 -0.97 15.19
CA ALA A 75 -38.84 -0.74 15.07
C ALA A 75 -39.64 -1.57 16.09
N TYR A 76 -39.31 -2.86 16.21
CA TYR A 76 -39.87 -3.75 17.24
C TYR A 76 -39.65 -3.20 18.66
N LYS A 77 -38.41 -2.85 19.01
CA LYS A 77 -38.07 -2.29 20.33
C LYS A 77 -38.84 -1.01 20.63
N ASN A 78 -39.03 -0.15 19.64
CA ASN A 78 -39.75 1.12 19.80
C ASN A 78 -41.24 0.90 20.11
N LYS A 79 -41.91 -0.08 19.48
CA LYS A 79 -43.33 -0.39 19.74
C LYS A 79 -43.61 -0.83 21.18
N ILE A 80 -42.67 -1.55 21.80
CA ILE A 80 -42.81 -2.04 23.18
C ILE A 80 -42.34 -1.00 24.21
N LYS A 81 -41.36 -0.17 23.84
CA LYS A 81 -40.76 0.83 24.73
C LYS A 81 -41.77 1.81 25.32
N VAL A 82 -42.80 2.19 24.57
CA VAL A 82 -43.85 3.13 25.04
C VAL A 82 -44.55 2.58 26.29
N PHE A 83 -44.91 1.30 26.29
CA PHE A 83 -45.55 0.64 27.43
C PHE A 83 -44.59 0.49 28.60
N LYS A 84 -43.34 0.09 28.33
CA LYS A 84 -42.29 -0.01 29.36
C LYS A 84 -42.02 1.32 30.06
N ASP A 85 -41.95 2.40 29.30
CA ASP A 85 -41.77 3.75 29.84
C ASP A 85 -43.02 4.22 30.62
N SER A 86 -44.21 3.83 30.18
CA SER A 86 -45.49 4.16 30.87
C SER A 86 -45.67 3.40 32.18
N ILE A 87 -45.31 2.11 32.23
CA ILE A 87 -45.30 1.29 33.44
C ILE A 87 -44.29 1.84 34.46
N LYS A 88 -43.07 2.16 33.99
CA LYS A 88 -42.00 2.72 34.83
C LYS A 88 -42.39 4.05 35.48
N LYS A 89 -43.19 4.87 34.80
CA LYS A 89 -43.71 6.12 35.38
C LYS A 89 -44.61 5.89 36.59
N LEU A 90 -45.20 4.70 36.76
CA LEU A 90 -46.11 4.36 37.87
C LEU A 90 -45.44 3.55 39.00
N ASP A 91 -44.11 3.36 38.98
CA ASP A 91 -43.38 2.59 40.00
C ASP A 91 -43.47 3.17 41.43
N PHE A 92 -43.89 4.44 41.56
CA PHE A 92 -44.09 5.08 42.85
C PHE A 92 -45.35 4.60 43.60
N VAL A 93 -46.21 3.81 42.95
CA VAL A 93 -47.52 3.38 43.50
C VAL A 93 -47.42 2.07 44.30
N ASP A 94 -46.27 1.38 44.28
CA ASP A 94 -46.09 0.04 44.91
C ASP A 94 -46.36 0.03 46.43
N SER A 95 -46.17 1.15 47.11
CA SER A 95 -46.45 1.26 48.55
C SER A 95 -46.94 2.65 48.93
N ASP A 96 -47.69 2.71 50.03
CA ASP A 96 -48.06 3.94 50.74
C ASP A 96 -46.86 4.88 50.93
N LYS A 97 -45.73 4.36 51.41
CA LYS A 97 -44.49 5.13 51.60
C LYS A 97 -43.96 5.74 50.30
N LYS A 98 -44.03 5.02 49.18
CA LYS A 98 -43.52 5.50 47.89
C LYS A 98 -44.43 6.58 47.28
N ILE A 99 -45.75 6.44 47.36
CA ILE A 99 -46.66 7.48 46.83
C ILE A 99 -46.56 8.77 47.64
N ILE A 100 -46.43 8.66 48.97
CA ILE A 100 -46.21 9.83 49.84
C ILE A 100 -44.86 10.50 49.53
N LYS A 101 -43.78 9.72 49.37
CA LYS A 101 -42.47 10.25 48.95
C LYS A 101 -42.53 10.92 47.57
N TYR A 102 -43.30 10.36 46.64
CA TYR A 102 -43.50 10.93 45.32
C TYR A 102 -44.25 12.27 45.40
N GLU A 103 -45.36 12.35 46.13
CA GLU A 103 -46.09 13.62 46.33
C GLU A 103 -45.21 14.66 47.05
N LEU A 104 -44.42 14.27 48.06
CA LEU A 104 -43.43 15.16 48.68
C LEU A 104 -42.37 15.66 47.68
N SER A 105 -41.90 14.79 46.78
CA SER A 105 -40.95 15.18 45.72
C SER A 105 -41.57 16.12 44.69
N LYS A 106 -42.87 15.93 44.39
CA LYS A 106 -43.66 16.79 43.51
C LYS A 106 -43.83 18.17 44.14
N LEU A 107 -44.18 18.26 45.42
CA LEU A 107 -44.25 19.55 46.15
C LEU A 107 -42.89 20.26 46.19
N LYS A 108 -41.78 19.54 46.38
CA LYS A 108 -40.42 20.12 46.28
C LYS A 108 -40.14 20.66 44.88
N LYS A 109 -40.57 19.94 43.84
CA LYS A 109 -40.42 20.38 42.45
C LYS A 109 -41.32 21.57 42.13
N ASP A 110 -42.54 21.60 42.64
CA ASP A 110 -43.46 22.72 42.51
C ASP A 110 -42.87 23.97 43.15
N LYS A 111 -42.28 23.87 44.35
CA LYS A 111 -41.50 24.96 44.96
C LYS A 111 -40.35 25.44 44.07
N GLN A 112 -39.59 24.53 43.45
CA GLN A 112 -38.52 24.90 42.51
C GLN A 112 -39.07 25.58 41.25
N ASN A 113 -40.19 25.10 40.71
CA ASN A 113 -40.87 25.69 39.57
C ASN A 113 -41.42 27.07 39.90
N THR A 114 -42.05 27.27 41.07
CA THR A 114 -42.48 28.57 41.56
C THR A 114 -41.30 29.52 41.69
N LYS A 115 -40.17 29.06 42.23
CA LYS A 115 -38.94 29.86 42.31
C LYS A 115 -38.38 30.24 40.94
N GLN A 116 -38.41 29.31 39.98
CA GLN A 116 -37.97 29.56 38.61
C GLN A 116 -38.92 30.53 37.90
N TYR A 117 -40.23 30.33 38.04
CA TYR A 117 -41.26 31.21 37.53
C TYR A 117 -41.11 32.64 38.07
N ILE A 118 -40.84 32.81 39.37
CA ILE A 118 -40.57 34.13 39.96
C ILE A 118 -39.35 34.79 39.30
N LYS A 119 -38.25 34.03 39.08
CA LYS A 119 -37.06 34.57 38.41
C LYS A 119 -37.34 34.99 36.98
N ASP A 120 -38.03 34.15 36.22
CA ASP A 120 -38.39 34.40 34.84
C ASP A 120 -39.36 35.60 34.73
N TYR A 121 -40.29 35.72 35.68
CA TYR A 121 -41.24 36.84 35.76
C TYR A 121 -40.55 38.16 36.13
N ILE A 122 -39.65 38.17 37.12
CA ILE A 122 -38.87 39.37 37.48
C ILE A 122 -38.03 39.83 36.29
N TYR A 123 -37.35 38.90 35.61
CA TYR A 123 -36.59 39.22 34.40
C TYR A 123 -37.49 39.81 33.30
N SER A 124 -38.70 39.28 33.11
CA SER A 124 -39.67 39.83 32.16
C SER A 124 -40.14 41.24 32.54
N LEU A 125 -40.42 41.50 33.83
CA LEU A 125 -40.80 42.83 34.35
C LEU A 125 -39.68 43.86 34.17
N GLU A 126 -38.42 43.49 34.45
CA GLU A 126 -37.25 44.36 34.27
C GLU A 126 -37.05 44.82 32.82
N LYS A 127 -37.53 44.03 31.85
CA LYS A 127 -37.45 44.32 30.40
C LYS A 127 -38.71 44.98 29.83
N SER A 128 -39.77 45.14 30.62
CA SER A 128 -41.03 45.76 30.20
C SER A 128 -40.98 47.29 30.22
N ALA A 129 -41.74 47.94 29.34
CA ALA A 129 -41.85 49.40 29.24
C ALA A 129 -42.91 50.01 30.19
N ASP A 130 -43.49 49.21 31.09
CA ASP A 130 -44.56 49.63 32.00
C ASP A 130 -44.09 50.73 32.97
N ASP A 131 -45.02 51.58 33.41
CA ASP A 131 -44.78 52.65 34.37
C ASP A 131 -44.37 52.12 35.76
N TYR A 132 -43.67 52.93 36.54
CA TYR A 132 -43.15 52.54 37.85
C TYR A 132 -44.27 52.08 38.81
N GLN A 133 -45.41 52.79 38.82
CA GLN A 133 -46.50 52.46 39.74
C GLN A 133 -47.16 51.12 39.39
N ASP A 134 -47.28 50.81 38.10
CA ASP A 134 -47.83 49.54 37.61
C ASP A 134 -46.89 48.36 37.91
N LYS A 135 -45.58 48.57 37.80
CA LYS A 135 -44.56 47.57 38.17
C LYS A 135 -44.64 47.22 39.66
N VAL A 136 -44.80 48.23 40.53
CA VAL A 136 -44.96 48.01 41.98
C VAL A 136 -46.24 47.24 42.29
N ASN A 137 -47.36 47.61 41.68
CA ASN A 137 -48.64 46.92 41.84
C ASN A 137 -48.58 45.44 41.40
N ASN A 138 -47.92 45.16 40.27
CA ASN A 138 -47.73 43.81 39.76
C ASN A 138 -46.84 42.95 40.66
N LEU A 139 -45.75 43.52 41.19
CA LEU A 139 -44.89 42.82 42.15
C LEU A 139 -45.64 42.47 43.43
N GLN A 140 -46.47 43.37 43.95
CA GLN A 140 -47.30 43.10 45.13
C GLN A 140 -48.35 42.00 44.86
N LYS A 141 -49.00 42.02 43.69
CA LYS A 141 -49.98 40.99 43.29
C LYS A 141 -49.33 39.61 43.21
N ILE A 142 -48.13 39.53 42.65
CA ILE A 142 -47.39 38.28 42.53
C ILE A 142 -46.93 37.80 43.89
N TYR A 143 -46.32 38.66 44.70
CA TYR A 143 -45.92 38.31 46.07
C TYR A 143 -47.09 37.74 46.87
N LYS A 144 -48.28 38.36 46.79
CA LYS A 144 -49.49 37.83 47.45
C LYS A 144 -49.89 36.46 46.91
N SER A 145 -49.89 36.28 45.59
CA SER A 145 -50.27 35.00 44.96
C SER A 145 -49.26 33.86 45.19
N THR A 146 -47.95 34.16 45.15
CA THR A 146 -46.88 33.16 45.34
C THR A 146 -46.71 32.83 46.80
N SER A 147 -46.83 33.80 47.72
CA SER A 147 -46.85 33.54 49.16
C SER A 147 -48.03 32.66 49.55
N LEU A 148 -49.23 32.92 49.01
CA LEU A 148 -50.40 32.07 49.22
C LEU A 148 -50.18 30.65 48.66
N SER A 149 -49.61 30.52 47.47
CA SER A 149 -49.29 29.22 46.87
C SER A 149 -48.19 28.46 47.62
N GLU A 150 -47.14 29.15 48.08
CA GLU A 150 -46.06 28.57 48.89
C GLU A 150 -46.59 28.11 50.24
N ASN A 151 -47.45 28.91 50.89
CA ASN A 151 -48.11 28.52 52.14
C ASN A 151 -48.98 27.27 51.95
N ILE A 152 -49.81 27.20 50.91
CA ILE A 152 -50.61 26.00 50.61
C ILE A 152 -49.71 24.78 50.37
N THR A 153 -48.62 24.96 49.61
CA THR A 153 -47.64 23.90 49.31
C THR A 153 -46.94 23.42 50.58
N PHE A 154 -46.60 24.36 51.47
CA PHE A 154 -45.96 24.09 52.76
C PHE A 154 -46.90 23.37 53.72
N HIS A 155 -48.15 23.80 53.85
CA HIS A 155 -49.17 23.10 54.66
C HIS A 155 -49.35 21.65 54.19
N LYS A 156 -49.50 21.43 52.87
CA LYS A 156 -49.57 20.08 52.31
C LYS A 156 -48.31 19.25 52.55
N TYR A 157 -47.13 19.88 52.51
CA TYR A 157 -45.86 19.23 52.82
C TYR A 157 -45.83 18.77 54.29
N CYS A 158 -46.22 19.62 55.24
CA CYS A 158 -46.30 19.31 56.67
C CYS A 158 -47.30 18.19 56.97
N ILE A 159 -48.46 18.17 56.29
CA ILE A 159 -49.44 17.09 56.39
C ILE A 159 -48.83 15.77 55.89
N LEU A 160 -48.24 15.75 54.69
CA LEU A 160 -47.63 14.56 54.11
C LEU A 160 -46.39 14.07 54.86
N SER A 161 -45.57 14.98 55.42
CA SER A 161 -44.41 14.62 56.25
C SER A 161 -44.86 13.97 57.55
N THR A 162 -45.88 14.53 58.21
CA THR A 162 -46.49 13.98 59.42
C THR A 162 -47.02 12.57 59.17
N ILE A 163 -47.79 12.37 58.09
CA ILE A 163 -48.29 11.05 57.68
C ILE A 163 -47.13 10.07 57.42
N LEU A 164 -46.07 10.52 56.73
CA LEU A 164 -44.91 9.68 56.45
C LEU A 164 -44.13 9.28 57.72
N ILE A 165 -43.99 10.20 58.68
CA ILE A 165 -43.34 9.94 59.97
C ILE A 165 -44.13 8.87 60.73
N TYR A 166 -45.46 9.00 60.77
CA TYR A 166 -46.35 8.03 61.42
C TYR A 166 -46.23 6.63 60.81
N ILE A 167 -46.41 6.50 59.49
CA ILE A 167 -46.38 5.21 58.75
C ILE A 167 -45.00 4.56 58.76
N ASN A 168 -43.93 5.32 58.99
CA ASN A 168 -42.59 4.74 59.13
C ASN A 168 -42.37 4.05 60.48
N LYS A 169 -43.08 4.47 61.53
CA LYS A 169 -42.89 4.00 62.90
C LYS A 169 -43.98 3.05 63.39
N PHE A 170 -45.21 3.24 62.93
CA PHE A 170 -46.38 2.51 63.41
C PHE A 170 -47.10 1.80 62.26
N ASN A 171 -47.67 0.63 62.55
CA ASN A 171 -48.42 -0.19 61.58
C ASN A 171 -49.94 0.02 61.68
N ASP A 172 -50.41 0.82 62.64
CA ASP A 172 -51.81 1.22 62.74
C ASP A 172 -52.11 2.48 61.90
N ARG A 173 -53.39 2.72 61.61
CA ARG A 173 -53.86 3.82 60.73
C ARG A 173 -54.77 4.79 61.48
N ASP A 174 -54.57 4.87 62.79
CA ASP A 174 -55.39 5.69 63.68
C ASP A 174 -54.84 7.12 63.79
N PHE A 175 -53.62 7.35 63.29
CA PHE A 175 -52.93 8.66 63.25
C PHE A 175 -52.93 9.39 64.59
N ASP A 176 -52.81 8.63 65.69
CA ASP A 176 -52.74 9.15 67.05
C ASP A 176 -51.49 10.03 67.27
N LEU A 177 -51.70 11.34 67.32
CA LEU A 177 -50.63 12.33 67.45
C LEU A 177 -49.79 12.18 68.74
N ASN A 178 -50.35 11.58 69.79
CA ASN A 178 -49.59 11.35 71.03
C ASN A 178 -48.38 10.44 70.80
N LYS A 179 -48.49 9.50 69.84
CA LYS A 179 -47.42 8.55 69.49
C LYS A 179 -46.24 9.19 68.75
N ILE A 180 -46.45 10.29 68.03
CA ILE A 180 -45.43 10.97 67.21
C ILE A 180 -45.07 12.38 67.68
N ASN A 181 -45.65 12.85 68.79
CA ASN A 181 -45.46 14.23 69.27
C ASN A 181 -43.98 14.62 69.47
N LYS A 182 -43.10 13.68 69.86
CA LYS A 182 -41.66 13.94 70.01
C LYS A 182 -40.90 14.07 68.69
N ASP A 183 -41.46 13.59 67.58
CA ASP A 183 -40.82 13.56 66.26
C ASP A 183 -41.26 14.71 65.33
N LEU A 184 -42.32 15.44 65.72
CA LEU A 184 -42.85 16.56 64.95
C LEU A 184 -42.07 17.84 65.22
N LEU A 185 -41.78 18.60 64.17
CA LEU A 185 -41.18 19.92 64.26
C LEU A 185 -42.17 20.92 64.90
N PRO A 186 -41.70 21.98 65.59
CA PRO A 186 -42.57 22.98 66.20
C PRO A 186 -43.61 23.56 65.22
N ILE A 187 -43.20 23.80 63.98
CA ILE A 187 -44.06 24.33 62.91
C ILE A 187 -45.14 23.33 62.45
N GLU A 188 -44.84 22.02 62.50
CA GLU A 188 -45.80 20.97 62.15
C GLU A 188 -46.86 20.86 63.25
N LYS A 189 -46.47 21.03 64.52
CA LYS A 189 -47.40 21.09 65.66
C LYS A 189 -48.34 22.28 65.60
N GLU A 190 -47.81 23.44 65.20
CA GLU A 190 -48.60 24.66 65.04
C GLU A 190 -49.68 24.48 63.97
N ILE A 191 -49.33 23.98 62.78
CA ILE A 191 -50.29 23.72 61.69
C ILE A 191 -51.33 22.67 62.11
N LEU A 192 -50.95 21.64 62.86
CA LEU A 192 -51.88 20.61 63.33
C LEU A 192 -52.83 21.15 64.41
N SER A 193 -52.39 22.09 65.25
CA SER A 193 -53.24 22.70 66.31
C SER A 193 -54.35 23.61 65.78
N GLN A 194 -54.25 24.04 64.52
CA GLN A 194 -55.28 24.83 63.83
C GLN A 194 -56.45 23.98 63.28
N LEU A 195 -56.38 22.65 63.43
CA LEU A 195 -57.42 21.72 62.97
C LEU A 195 -58.26 21.24 64.15
N ASP A 196 -59.59 21.29 64.04
CA ASP A 196 -60.51 20.87 65.11
C ASP A 196 -60.32 19.40 65.53
N ASN A 197 -60.03 18.51 64.57
CA ASN A 197 -59.67 17.10 64.82
C ASN A 197 -58.53 16.65 63.88
N PRO A 198 -57.27 16.80 64.32
CA PRO A 198 -56.11 16.57 63.46
C PRO A 198 -55.96 15.10 63.05
N SER A 199 -56.19 14.16 63.98
CA SER A 199 -56.04 12.72 63.71
C SER A 199 -57.05 12.23 62.67
N GLN A 200 -58.31 12.69 62.75
CA GLN A 200 -59.34 12.37 61.75
C GLN A 200 -59.01 13.00 60.39
N TYR A 201 -58.53 14.24 60.37
CA TYR A 201 -58.13 14.91 59.12
C TYR A 201 -56.97 14.18 58.42
N LEU A 202 -55.95 13.75 59.18
CA LEU A 202 -54.81 12.98 58.63
C LEU A 202 -55.27 11.63 58.07
N LYS A 203 -56.23 10.99 58.74
CA LYS A 203 -56.85 9.74 58.29
C LYS A 203 -57.61 9.93 56.98
N ASP A 204 -58.49 10.92 56.90
CA ASP A 204 -59.26 11.21 55.68
C ASP A 204 -58.35 11.60 54.49
N PHE A 205 -57.28 12.35 54.77
CA PHE A 205 -56.28 12.73 53.76
C PHE A 205 -55.50 11.52 53.26
N PHE A 206 -55.09 10.62 54.17
CA PHE A 206 -54.43 9.36 53.83
C PHE A 206 -55.37 8.45 53.03
N ASP A 207 -56.63 8.29 53.41
CA ASP A 207 -57.61 7.46 52.71
C ASP A 207 -57.88 7.96 51.28
N LYS A 208 -57.88 9.28 51.08
CA LYS A 208 -57.98 9.88 49.74
C LYS A 208 -56.76 9.55 48.87
N LEU A 209 -55.56 9.62 49.44
CA LEU A 209 -54.32 9.22 48.76
C LEU A 209 -54.29 7.72 48.48
N GLU A 210 -54.82 6.90 49.38
CA GLU A 210 -54.88 5.46 49.25
C GLU A 210 -55.83 5.05 48.12
N LYS A 211 -57.00 5.69 48.01
CA LYS A 211 -57.92 5.53 46.86
C LYS A 211 -57.23 5.89 45.54
N GLN A 212 -56.48 6.98 45.51
CA GLN A 212 -55.70 7.37 44.33
C GLN A 212 -54.59 6.35 44.00
N ARG A 213 -53.90 5.83 45.01
CA ARG A 213 -52.89 4.78 44.87
C ARG A 213 -53.50 3.53 44.24
N ILE A 214 -54.61 3.05 44.77
CA ILE A 214 -55.31 1.85 44.28
C ILE A 214 -55.75 2.05 42.82
N HIS A 215 -56.31 3.22 42.47
CA HIS A 215 -56.68 3.52 41.09
C HIS A 215 -55.49 3.46 40.13
N LEU A 216 -54.35 4.08 40.50
CA LEU A 216 -53.14 4.07 39.69
C LEU A 216 -52.46 2.69 39.63
N LEU A 217 -52.59 1.90 40.69
CA LEU A 217 -52.10 0.52 40.76
C LEU A 217 -52.87 -0.35 39.75
N ASN A 218 -54.21 -0.22 39.74
CA ASN A 218 -55.07 -0.90 38.77
C ASN A 218 -54.71 -0.46 37.33
N LYS A 219 -54.44 0.83 37.12
CA LYS A 219 -53.99 1.33 35.80
C LYS A 219 -52.64 0.75 35.38
N ARG A 220 -51.70 0.59 36.30
CA ARG A 220 -50.40 -0.05 36.04
C ARG A 220 -50.56 -1.53 35.70
N ASN A 221 -51.42 -2.24 36.43
CA ASN A 221 -51.73 -3.65 36.16
C ASN A 221 -52.38 -3.83 34.79
N GLU A 222 -53.31 -2.94 34.40
CA GLU A 222 -53.90 -2.90 33.05
C GLU A 222 -52.82 -2.67 31.98
N LEU A 223 -51.88 -1.75 32.22
CA LEU A 223 -50.76 -1.49 31.31
C LEU A 223 -49.77 -2.66 31.22
N LEU A 224 -49.53 -3.37 32.34
CA LEU A 224 -48.70 -4.57 32.38
C LEU A 224 -49.33 -5.72 31.58
N GLU A 225 -50.63 -5.93 31.72
CA GLU A 225 -51.36 -6.94 30.95
C GLU A 225 -51.33 -6.59 29.44
N LYS A 226 -51.57 -5.32 29.10
CA LYS A 226 -51.45 -4.83 27.71
C LYS A 226 -50.02 -4.97 27.17
N TYR A 227 -49.02 -4.70 28.00
CA TYR A 227 -47.61 -4.88 27.65
C TYR A 227 -47.31 -6.34 27.32
N GLN A 228 -47.69 -7.28 28.18
CA GLN A 228 -47.43 -8.71 27.99
C GLN A 228 -48.08 -9.23 26.70
N LYS A 229 -49.36 -8.91 26.48
CA LYS A 229 -50.07 -9.27 25.24
C LYS A 229 -49.42 -8.66 24.00
N THR A 230 -49.03 -7.39 24.07
CA THR A 230 -48.41 -6.67 22.94
C THR A 230 -46.99 -7.16 22.67
N GLU A 231 -46.18 -7.43 23.70
CA GLU A 231 -44.82 -7.95 23.57
C GLU A 231 -44.82 -9.30 22.87
N GLN A 232 -45.69 -10.22 23.29
CA GLN A 232 -45.82 -11.54 22.66
C GLN A 232 -46.22 -11.40 21.18
N LEU A 233 -47.28 -10.64 20.89
CA LEU A 233 -47.76 -10.42 19.51
C LEU A 233 -46.70 -9.75 18.63
N GLN A 234 -46.04 -8.70 19.12
CA GLN A 234 -45.00 -7.99 18.36
C GLN A 234 -43.75 -8.84 18.16
N TYR A 235 -43.42 -9.73 19.11
CA TYR A 235 -42.31 -10.67 18.96
C TYR A 235 -42.60 -11.72 17.88
N GLU A 236 -43.81 -12.28 17.87
CA GLU A 236 -44.25 -13.22 16.83
C GLU A 236 -44.24 -12.57 15.43
N LEU A 237 -44.77 -11.34 15.31
CA LEU A 237 -44.71 -10.56 14.06
C LEU A 237 -43.27 -10.25 13.65
N TYR A 238 -42.42 -9.84 14.59
CA TYR A 238 -41.00 -9.58 14.35
C TYR A 238 -40.28 -10.80 13.78
N GLU A 239 -40.45 -11.98 14.39
CA GLU A 239 -39.81 -13.22 13.93
C GLU A 239 -40.33 -13.65 12.55
N LYS A 240 -41.63 -13.52 12.28
CA LYS A 240 -42.21 -13.80 10.97
C LYS A 240 -41.63 -12.90 9.88
N GLU A 241 -41.61 -11.58 10.11
CA GLU A 241 -41.06 -10.62 9.15
C GLU A 241 -39.55 -10.78 8.99
N ARG A 242 -38.81 -11.03 10.07
CA ARG A 242 -37.37 -11.32 10.04
C ARG A 242 -37.06 -12.50 9.12
N LYS A 243 -37.82 -13.59 9.22
CA LYS A 243 -37.69 -14.76 8.33
C LYS A 243 -37.99 -14.38 6.87
N ASN A 244 -39.03 -13.58 6.62
CA ASN A 244 -39.38 -13.12 5.27
C ASN A 244 -38.30 -12.21 4.65
N ILE A 245 -37.71 -11.30 5.43
CA ILE A 245 -36.61 -10.43 4.97
C ILE A 245 -35.40 -11.28 4.55
N ILE A 246 -35.02 -12.27 5.39
CA ILE A 246 -33.92 -13.20 5.08
C ILE A 246 -34.24 -14.01 3.83
N LEU A 247 -35.47 -14.55 3.74
CA LEU A 247 -35.90 -15.35 2.59
C LEU A 247 -35.87 -14.54 1.29
N ASN A 248 -36.38 -13.31 1.30
CA ASN A 248 -36.39 -12.42 0.13
C ASN A 248 -34.95 -12.07 -0.31
N ALA A 249 -34.07 -11.76 0.64
CA ALA A 249 -32.66 -11.51 0.34
C ALA A 249 -31.98 -12.75 -0.28
N ASN A 250 -32.24 -13.95 0.26
CA ASN A 250 -31.71 -15.20 -0.28
C ASN A 250 -32.27 -15.50 -1.68
N LYS A 251 -33.56 -15.25 -1.92
CA LYS A 251 -34.19 -15.40 -3.24
C LYS A 251 -33.49 -14.53 -4.28
N ARG A 252 -33.28 -13.24 -3.98
CA ARG A 252 -32.54 -12.32 -4.86
C ARG A 252 -31.11 -12.76 -5.13
N ILE A 253 -30.41 -13.31 -4.12
CA ILE A 253 -29.05 -13.85 -4.30
C ILE A 253 -29.06 -15.06 -5.24
N ASN A 254 -30.03 -15.96 -5.07
CA ASN A 254 -30.18 -17.14 -5.93
C ASN A 254 -30.54 -16.76 -7.38
N GLU A 255 -31.43 -15.79 -7.57
CA GLU A 255 -31.79 -15.23 -8.89
C GLU A 255 -30.54 -14.65 -9.58
N LEU A 256 -29.75 -13.83 -8.88
CA LEU A 256 -28.49 -13.28 -9.42
C LEU A 256 -27.47 -14.38 -9.78
N GLU A 257 -27.38 -15.43 -8.97
CA GLU A 257 -26.48 -16.55 -9.24
C GLU A 257 -26.93 -17.37 -10.45
N PHE A 258 -28.24 -17.59 -10.59
CA PHE A 258 -28.83 -18.23 -11.76
C PHE A 258 -28.57 -17.42 -13.04
N GLU A 259 -28.85 -16.11 -13.03
CA GLU A 259 -28.59 -15.22 -14.18
C GLU A 259 -27.11 -15.22 -14.57
N PHE A 260 -26.20 -15.15 -13.59
CA PHE A 260 -24.76 -15.21 -13.80
C PHE A 260 -24.35 -16.53 -14.48
N ASN A 261 -24.81 -17.68 -13.96
CA ASN A 261 -24.48 -18.99 -14.50
C ASN A 261 -25.05 -19.17 -15.92
N GLN A 262 -26.30 -18.77 -16.15
CA GLN A 262 -26.96 -18.87 -17.45
C GLN A 262 -26.23 -18.05 -18.53
N LYS A 263 -25.84 -16.81 -18.22
CA LYS A 263 -25.06 -15.97 -19.14
C LYS A 263 -23.73 -16.61 -19.52
N ILE A 264 -23.03 -17.20 -18.56
CA ILE A 264 -21.74 -17.87 -18.79
C ILE A 264 -21.92 -19.12 -19.66
N GLU A 265 -22.93 -19.93 -19.35
CA GLU A 265 -23.20 -21.16 -20.08
C GLU A 265 -23.60 -20.87 -21.54
N ALA A 266 -24.51 -19.93 -21.77
CA ALA A 266 -24.90 -19.49 -23.10
C ALA A 266 -23.69 -18.98 -23.92
N ALA A 267 -22.79 -18.21 -23.31
CA ALA A 267 -21.57 -17.74 -23.96
C ALA A 267 -20.60 -18.90 -24.30
N ARG A 268 -20.51 -19.92 -23.45
CA ARG A 268 -19.69 -21.12 -23.70
C ARG A 268 -20.25 -21.91 -24.88
N ILE A 269 -21.55 -22.21 -24.86
CA ILE A 269 -22.25 -22.94 -25.92
C ILE A 269 -22.02 -22.26 -27.27
N LYS A 270 -22.30 -20.95 -27.37
CA LYS A 270 -22.08 -20.15 -28.58
C LYS A 270 -20.65 -20.25 -29.13
N SER A 271 -19.64 -20.30 -28.25
CA SER A 271 -18.24 -20.43 -28.68
C SER A 271 -17.91 -21.82 -29.24
N TYR A 272 -18.52 -22.88 -28.72
CA TYR A 272 -18.35 -24.25 -29.20
C TYR A 272 -19.12 -24.50 -30.49
N GLU A 273 -20.36 -24.01 -30.59
CA GLU A 273 -21.18 -24.05 -31.81
C GLU A 273 -20.44 -23.41 -32.98
N TYR A 274 -19.91 -22.20 -32.79
CA TYR A 274 -19.07 -21.53 -33.79
C TYR A 274 -17.92 -22.42 -34.29
N LYS A 275 -17.23 -23.12 -33.37
CA LYS A 275 -16.11 -23.99 -33.73
C LYS A 275 -16.58 -25.18 -34.57
N GLN A 276 -17.67 -25.82 -34.18
CA GLN A 276 -18.24 -26.97 -34.87
C GLN A 276 -18.74 -26.60 -36.27
N GLU A 277 -19.50 -25.51 -36.38
CA GLU A 277 -19.98 -24.98 -37.67
C GLU A 277 -18.82 -24.61 -38.61
N ALA A 278 -17.74 -24.04 -38.07
CA ALA A 278 -16.59 -23.69 -38.89
C ALA A 278 -15.83 -24.94 -39.37
N LEU A 279 -15.68 -25.97 -38.53
CA LEU A 279 -15.01 -27.22 -38.90
C LEU A 279 -15.81 -28.05 -39.89
N THR A 280 -17.13 -28.13 -39.72
CA THR A 280 -18.03 -28.83 -40.67
C THR A 280 -17.97 -28.17 -42.05
N LYS A 281 -18.01 -26.83 -42.12
CA LYS A 281 -17.84 -26.09 -43.38
C LYS A 281 -16.47 -26.33 -44.03
N ILE A 282 -15.39 -26.39 -43.25
CA ILE A 282 -14.05 -26.71 -43.78
C ILE A 282 -14.00 -28.13 -44.35
N ASN A 283 -14.63 -29.09 -43.66
CA ASN A 283 -14.66 -30.48 -44.13
C ASN A 283 -15.47 -30.61 -45.43
N ALA A 284 -16.59 -29.88 -45.57
CA ALA A 284 -17.41 -29.86 -46.79
C ALA A 284 -16.61 -29.38 -48.03
N HIS A 285 -15.78 -28.34 -47.87
CA HIS A 285 -14.96 -27.78 -48.97
C HIS A 285 -13.51 -28.28 -48.98
N LYS A 286 -13.21 -29.41 -48.34
CA LYS A 286 -11.83 -29.89 -48.15
C LYS A 286 -11.06 -30.06 -49.46
N GLN A 287 -11.70 -30.62 -50.50
CA GLN A 287 -11.05 -30.90 -51.78
C GLN A 287 -10.76 -29.63 -52.57
N GLU A 288 -11.70 -28.69 -52.59
CA GLU A 288 -11.54 -27.36 -53.20
C GLU A 288 -10.35 -26.60 -52.58
N ILE A 289 -10.22 -26.67 -51.25
CA ILE A 289 -9.10 -26.06 -50.51
C ILE A 289 -7.76 -26.67 -50.94
N ILE A 290 -7.67 -28.00 -51.05
CA ILE A 290 -6.43 -28.70 -51.44
C ILE A 290 -6.04 -28.35 -52.88
N ALA A 291 -7.00 -28.37 -53.82
CA ALA A 291 -6.75 -28.02 -55.21
C ALA A 291 -6.28 -26.56 -55.37
N ALA A 292 -6.91 -25.63 -54.63
CA ALA A 292 -6.49 -24.23 -54.61
C ALA A 292 -5.09 -24.01 -53.98
N ASP A 293 -4.70 -24.82 -52.99
CA ASP A 293 -3.35 -24.78 -52.40
C ASP A 293 -2.28 -25.17 -53.43
N GLN A 294 -2.51 -26.27 -54.14
CA GLN A 294 -1.59 -26.77 -55.17
C GLN A 294 -1.43 -25.76 -56.31
N ALA A 295 -2.53 -25.18 -56.80
CA ALA A 295 -2.52 -24.22 -57.91
C ALA A 295 -1.81 -22.88 -57.56
N ASN A 296 -1.77 -22.50 -56.29
CA ASN A 296 -1.19 -21.23 -55.85
C ASN A 296 0.24 -21.33 -55.31
N LYS A 297 0.68 -22.52 -54.89
CA LYS A 297 1.97 -22.74 -54.21
C LYS A 297 3.16 -22.21 -55.02
N ASP A 298 3.24 -22.54 -56.31
CA ASP A 298 4.38 -22.15 -57.15
C ASP A 298 4.40 -20.65 -57.44
N LYS A 299 3.21 -20.05 -57.67
CA LYS A 299 3.05 -18.60 -57.86
C LYS A 299 3.52 -17.82 -56.63
N ILE A 300 3.14 -18.26 -55.44
CA ILE A 300 3.49 -17.57 -54.21
C ILE A 300 4.99 -17.72 -53.89
N GLN A 301 5.55 -18.92 -54.10
CA GLN A 301 6.97 -19.15 -53.91
C GLN A 301 7.81 -18.30 -54.89
N ALA A 302 7.37 -18.14 -56.14
CA ALA A 302 8.00 -17.26 -57.12
C ALA A 302 7.98 -15.79 -56.67
N ILE A 303 6.83 -15.27 -56.21
CA ILE A 303 6.71 -13.90 -55.66
C ILE A 303 7.68 -13.69 -54.50
N LYS A 304 7.75 -14.65 -53.56
CA LYS A 304 8.65 -14.58 -52.40
C LYS A 304 10.12 -14.60 -52.79
N ASN A 305 10.51 -15.47 -53.72
CA ASN A 305 11.89 -15.56 -54.19
C ASN A 305 12.31 -14.28 -54.90
N HIS A 306 11.46 -13.76 -55.78
CA HIS A 306 11.69 -12.47 -56.46
C HIS A 306 11.83 -11.32 -55.45
N ALA A 307 10.94 -11.24 -54.46
CA ALA A 307 11.02 -10.23 -53.41
C ALA A 307 12.30 -10.35 -52.56
N LYS A 308 12.71 -11.57 -52.17
CA LYS A 308 13.97 -11.80 -51.45
C LYS A 308 15.20 -11.38 -52.26
N ALA A 309 15.22 -11.67 -53.56
CA ALA A 309 16.30 -11.23 -54.45
C ALA A 309 16.37 -9.70 -54.51
N GLN A 310 15.24 -9.02 -54.68
CA GLN A 310 15.16 -7.55 -54.65
C GLN A 310 15.62 -6.96 -53.31
N GLN A 311 15.19 -7.55 -52.19
CA GLN A 311 15.61 -7.12 -50.84
C GLN A 311 17.13 -7.23 -50.65
N THR A 312 17.74 -8.29 -51.18
CA THR A 312 19.18 -8.52 -51.11
C THR A 312 19.94 -7.47 -51.92
N LYS A 313 19.46 -7.17 -53.14
CA LYS A 313 19.98 -6.08 -53.99
C LYS A 313 19.88 -4.72 -53.32
N LEU A 314 18.71 -4.38 -52.75
CA LEU A 314 18.49 -3.11 -52.03
C LEU A 314 19.42 -2.97 -50.81
N LYS A 315 19.68 -4.06 -50.09
CA LYS A 315 20.58 -4.06 -48.93
C LYS A 315 22.03 -3.74 -49.33
N LEU A 316 22.48 -4.24 -50.48
CA LEU A 316 23.80 -3.92 -51.04
C LEU A 316 23.88 -2.44 -51.44
N VAL A 317 22.89 -1.95 -52.19
CA VAL A 317 22.79 -0.53 -52.59
C VAL A 317 22.76 0.40 -51.37
N TYR A 318 22.01 0.04 -50.32
CA TYR A 318 22.00 0.80 -49.07
C TYR A 318 23.39 0.89 -48.44
N LYS A 319 24.13 -0.23 -48.35
CA LYS A 319 25.49 -0.26 -47.78
C LYS A 319 26.46 0.59 -48.59
N GLN A 320 26.43 0.50 -49.91
CA GLN A 320 27.29 1.28 -50.81
C GLN A 320 27.05 2.80 -50.65
N ASN A 321 25.79 3.22 -50.50
CA ASN A 321 25.43 4.63 -50.39
C ASN A 321 25.73 5.29 -49.03
N ILE A 322 26.15 4.53 -48.00
CA ILE A 322 26.46 5.10 -46.67
C ILE A 322 27.58 6.15 -46.75
N LYS A 323 28.64 5.87 -47.51
CA LYS A 323 29.81 6.74 -47.64
C LYS A 323 29.44 8.02 -48.39
N LYS A 324 28.85 7.90 -49.58
CA LYS A 324 28.27 9.02 -50.35
C LYS A 324 27.34 9.90 -49.51
N GLN A 325 26.42 9.30 -48.73
CA GLN A 325 25.48 10.05 -47.89
C GLN A 325 26.19 10.88 -46.80
N ASN A 326 27.23 10.31 -46.17
CA ASN A 326 28.03 11.04 -45.17
C ASN A 326 28.75 12.26 -45.79
N LEU A 327 29.22 12.16 -47.03
CA LEU A 327 29.83 13.27 -47.76
C LEU A 327 28.79 14.35 -48.08
N ILE A 328 27.64 13.98 -48.62
CA ILE A 328 26.52 14.90 -48.91
C ILE A 328 26.11 15.68 -47.65
N PHE A 329 25.95 15.00 -46.51
CA PHE A 329 25.58 15.66 -45.26
C PHE A 329 26.72 16.43 -44.59
N THR A 330 27.97 16.24 -45.04
CA THR A 330 29.08 17.14 -44.72
C THR A 330 28.97 18.42 -45.52
N LEU A 331 28.73 18.34 -46.83
CA LEU A 331 28.46 19.51 -47.69
C LEU A 331 27.24 20.30 -47.25
N ARG A 332 26.19 19.63 -46.79
CA ARG A 332 24.97 20.29 -46.29
C ARG A 332 25.23 21.26 -45.13
N VAL A 333 26.28 21.04 -44.33
CA VAL A 333 26.66 21.96 -43.26
C VAL A 333 27.09 23.32 -43.82
N PHE A 334 27.78 23.34 -44.97
CA PHE A 334 28.16 24.58 -45.66
C PHE A 334 26.94 25.29 -46.23
N LYS A 335 25.96 24.54 -46.75
CA LYS A 335 24.67 25.13 -47.15
C LYS A 335 23.90 25.72 -45.96
N ASP A 336 23.89 25.03 -44.82
CA ASP A 336 23.25 25.53 -43.59
C ASP A 336 23.96 26.81 -43.09
N LEU A 337 25.29 26.89 -43.23
CA LEU A 337 26.09 28.09 -42.93
C LEU A 337 25.79 29.24 -43.91
N SER A 338 25.84 28.99 -45.22
CA SER A 338 25.50 29.98 -46.26
C SER A 338 24.10 30.56 -46.01
N ARG A 339 23.09 29.74 -45.72
CA ARG A 339 21.74 30.20 -45.38
C ARG A 339 21.71 31.06 -44.11
N PHE A 340 22.53 30.73 -43.11
CA PHE A 340 22.66 31.56 -41.91
C PHE A 340 23.26 32.93 -42.25
N LEU A 341 24.30 32.99 -43.09
CA LEU A 341 24.94 34.23 -43.52
C LEU A 341 24.00 35.10 -44.37
N GLU A 342 23.23 34.47 -45.27
CA GLU A 342 22.20 35.15 -46.08
C GLU A 342 21.16 35.84 -45.22
N ASN A 343 20.62 35.13 -44.21
CA ASN A 343 19.64 35.69 -43.27
C ASN A 343 20.17 36.85 -42.41
N HIS A 344 21.48 37.10 -42.39
CA HIS A 344 22.12 38.21 -41.65
C HIS A 344 22.83 39.19 -42.59
N ASN A 345 22.51 39.18 -43.89
CA ASN A 345 23.05 40.12 -44.89
C ASN A 345 24.60 40.17 -44.94
N ILE A 346 25.25 39.01 -44.81
CA ILE A 346 26.70 38.86 -44.97
C ILE A 346 27.00 38.43 -46.42
N PRO A 347 27.82 39.20 -47.18
CA PRO A 347 28.16 38.85 -48.56
C PRO A 347 28.95 37.54 -48.59
N HIS A 348 28.49 36.58 -49.39
CA HIS A 348 29.11 35.27 -49.56
C HIS A 348 28.64 34.63 -50.88
N GLN A 349 29.40 33.67 -51.38
CA GLN A 349 29.01 32.85 -52.52
C GLN A 349 27.88 31.90 -52.11
N LYS A 350 26.74 31.98 -52.82
CA LYS A 350 25.60 31.09 -52.55
C LYS A 350 25.98 29.64 -52.83
N VAL A 351 25.78 28.80 -51.82
CA VAL A 351 26.07 27.37 -51.93
C VAL A 351 24.84 26.62 -52.43
N VAL A 352 24.68 26.53 -53.76
CA VAL A 352 23.60 25.78 -54.42
C VAL A 352 24.20 24.56 -55.12
N PHE A 353 24.19 23.41 -54.45
CA PHE A 353 24.62 22.15 -55.03
C PHE A 353 23.44 21.24 -55.38
N ASP A 354 23.48 20.65 -56.58
CA ASP A 354 22.69 19.46 -56.90
C ASP A 354 23.45 18.21 -56.44
N TYR A 355 23.23 17.85 -55.17
CA TYR A 355 23.91 16.73 -54.49
C TYR A 355 23.72 15.37 -55.19
N LYS A 356 22.75 15.24 -56.09
CA LYS A 356 22.44 13.96 -56.75
C LYS A 356 23.40 13.64 -57.90
N LYS A 357 23.98 14.65 -58.55
CA LYS A 357 24.82 14.48 -59.76
C LYS A 357 26.31 14.26 -59.48
N LEU A 358 26.76 14.46 -58.23
CA LEU A 358 28.19 14.38 -57.88
C LEU A 358 28.61 12.96 -57.46
N ASN A 359 29.77 12.52 -57.96
CA ASN A 359 30.45 11.30 -57.55
C ASN A 359 31.21 11.48 -56.22
N GLU A 360 31.65 10.39 -55.57
CA GLU A 360 32.32 10.47 -54.26
C GLU A 360 33.57 11.35 -54.26
N GLU A 361 34.41 11.24 -55.30
CA GLU A 361 35.63 12.04 -55.44
C GLU A 361 35.31 13.53 -55.64
N GLN A 362 34.30 13.84 -56.47
CA GLN A 362 33.84 15.20 -56.68
C GLN A 362 33.28 15.81 -55.38
N LEU A 363 32.52 15.02 -54.59
CA LEU A 363 32.04 15.46 -53.28
C LEU A 363 33.19 15.76 -52.31
N ILE A 364 34.29 15.00 -52.34
CA ILE A 364 35.47 15.27 -51.50
C ILE A 364 36.17 16.55 -51.94
N LYS A 365 36.39 16.73 -53.25
CA LYS A 365 36.99 17.96 -53.81
C LYS A 365 36.16 19.19 -53.44
N GLU A 366 34.83 19.11 -53.57
CA GLU A 366 33.93 20.19 -53.17
C GLU A 366 33.99 20.49 -51.66
N ILE A 367 34.06 19.47 -50.80
CA ILE A 367 34.21 19.69 -49.36
C ILE A 367 35.52 20.43 -49.07
N GLN A 368 36.61 20.10 -49.77
CA GLN A 368 37.90 20.78 -49.61
C GLN A 368 37.84 22.23 -50.10
N ALA A 369 37.28 22.47 -51.29
CA ALA A 369 37.10 23.81 -51.86
C ALA A 369 36.26 24.70 -50.94
N GLN A 370 35.12 24.20 -50.45
CA GLN A 370 34.26 24.95 -49.53
C GLN A 370 34.93 25.22 -48.17
N LYS A 371 35.73 24.28 -47.65
CA LYS A 371 36.53 24.52 -46.44
C LYS A 371 37.52 25.65 -46.63
N GLN A 372 38.24 25.67 -47.75
CA GLN A 372 39.21 26.72 -48.06
C GLN A 372 38.50 28.07 -48.24
N TYR A 373 37.40 28.10 -48.99
CA TYR A 373 36.60 29.32 -49.20
C TYR A 373 36.13 29.95 -47.88
N PHE A 374 35.44 29.19 -47.02
CA PHE A 374 34.94 29.72 -45.76
C PHE A 374 36.03 29.98 -44.71
N ALA A 375 37.22 29.39 -44.85
CA ALA A 375 38.37 29.72 -44.01
C ALA A 375 38.99 31.08 -44.37
N ASN A 376 38.97 31.42 -45.67
CA ASN A 376 39.58 32.65 -46.20
C ASN A 376 38.57 33.81 -46.36
N LEU A 377 37.27 33.57 -46.18
CA LEU A 377 36.23 34.59 -46.31
C LEU A 377 36.38 35.67 -45.23
N THR A 378 36.53 36.92 -45.66
CA THR A 378 36.58 38.12 -44.80
C THR A 378 35.58 39.16 -45.28
N VAL A 379 35.13 40.01 -44.36
CA VAL A 379 34.18 41.09 -44.62
C VAL A 379 34.72 42.37 -44.00
N ASP A 380 34.58 43.51 -44.70
CA ASP A 380 35.15 44.79 -44.26
C ASP A 380 34.48 45.33 -42.98
N ASP A 381 33.17 45.11 -42.83
CA ASP A 381 32.42 45.43 -41.61
C ASP A 381 32.89 44.55 -40.44
N GLN A 382 33.49 45.18 -39.43
CA GLN A 382 34.05 44.53 -38.24
C GLN A 382 33.02 43.66 -37.48
N ARG A 383 31.77 44.12 -37.36
CA ARG A 383 30.70 43.37 -36.67
C ARG A 383 30.25 42.17 -37.50
N LYS A 384 30.10 42.35 -38.82
CA LYS A 384 29.76 41.23 -39.73
C LYS A 384 30.88 40.21 -39.81
N ASN A 385 32.14 40.63 -39.81
CA ASN A 385 33.32 39.76 -39.81
C ASN A 385 33.43 38.94 -38.51
N LEU A 386 33.12 39.55 -37.35
CA LEU A 386 33.05 38.84 -36.08
C LEU A 386 31.96 37.74 -36.10
N LEU A 387 30.75 38.09 -36.57
CA LEU A 387 29.64 37.13 -36.69
C LEU A 387 30.03 35.98 -37.63
N LEU A 388 30.67 36.29 -38.76
CA LEU A 388 31.18 35.31 -39.72
C LEU A 388 32.17 34.33 -39.05
N LYS A 389 33.21 34.82 -38.37
CA LYS A 389 34.21 33.97 -37.69
C LYS A 389 33.58 33.04 -36.66
N ILE A 390 32.64 33.55 -35.84
CA ILE A 390 31.92 32.75 -34.84
C ILE A 390 31.02 31.69 -35.51
N ALA A 391 30.33 32.07 -36.59
CA ALA A 391 29.47 31.18 -37.36
C ALA A 391 30.27 30.05 -38.00
N VAL A 392 31.35 30.36 -38.72
CA VAL A 392 32.26 29.38 -39.36
C VAL A 392 32.78 28.38 -38.31
N LYS A 393 33.29 28.87 -37.18
CA LYS A 393 33.82 28.02 -36.09
C LYS A 393 32.79 27.04 -35.53
N ASN A 394 31.53 27.46 -35.37
CA ASN A 394 30.50 26.62 -34.77
C ASN A 394 29.78 25.71 -35.78
N TYR A 395 29.45 26.21 -36.97
CA TYR A 395 28.82 25.41 -38.03
C TYR A 395 29.78 24.34 -38.54
N LEU A 396 31.05 24.67 -38.80
CA LEU A 396 32.05 23.71 -39.29
C LEU A 396 32.70 22.87 -38.18
N SER A 397 32.20 22.96 -36.95
CA SER A 397 32.70 22.15 -35.83
C SER A 397 32.52 20.64 -36.08
N SER A 398 33.50 19.85 -35.62
CA SER A 398 33.48 18.38 -35.75
C SER A 398 32.22 17.75 -35.15
N SER A 399 31.73 18.32 -34.03
CA SER A 399 30.50 17.90 -33.36
C SER A 399 29.25 18.13 -34.24
N ASN A 400 29.13 19.30 -34.89
CA ASN A 400 28.01 19.57 -35.78
C ASN A 400 28.06 18.68 -37.04
N ILE A 401 29.23 18.50 -37.64
CA ILE A 401 29.41 17.62 -38.80
C ILE A 401 29.00 16.19 -38.46
N LYS A 402 29.41 15.65 -37.30
CA LYS A 402 28.97 14.34 -36.81
C LYS A 402 27.44 14.27 -36.64
N SER A 403 26.83 15.32 -36.08
CA SER A 403 25.37 15.40 -35.95
C SER A 403 24.65 15.43 -37.30
N SER A 404 25.20 16.16 -38.29
CA SER A 404 24.69 16.23 -39.66
C SER A 404 24.70 14.85 -40.33
N LYS A 405 25.85 14.17 -40.28
CA LYS A 405 26.04 12.82 -40.82
C LYS A 405 25.03 11.83 -40.23
N LYS A 406 24.81 11.88 -38.91
CA LYS A 406 23.80 11.04 -38.23
C LYS A 406 22.39 11.30 -38.74
N GLY A 407 22.02 12.56 -38.99
CA GLY A 407 20.76 12.92 -39.64
C GLY A 407 20.66 12.34 -41.05
N GLY A 408 21.74 12.45 -41.83
CA GLY A 408 21.82 11.90 -43.19
C GLY A 408 21.65 10.39 -43.27
N LEU A 409 22.27 9.65 -42.33
CA LEU A 409 22.08 8.21 -42.21
C LEU A 409 20.64 7.85 -41.81
N THR A 410 19.99 8.68 -41.00
CA THR A 410 18.58 8.49 -40.61
C THR A 410 17.67 8.66 -41.83
N LEU A 411 17.94 9.67 -42.67
CA LEU A 411 17.22 9.88 -43.93
C LEU A 411 17.46 8.75 -44.94
N LEU A 412 18.71 8.32 -45.12
CA LEU A 412 19.05 7.18 -46.00
C LEU A 412 18.35 5.90 -45.54
N LYS A 413 18.28 5.69 -44.22
CA LYS A 413 17.54 4.57 -43.65
C LYS A 413 16.04 4.68 -43.93
N SER A 414 15.44 5.86 -43.86
CA SER A 414 14.04 6.08 -44.24
C SER A 414 13.82 5.67 -45.70
N GLN A 415 14.60 6.21 -46.64
CA GLN A 415 14.50 5.89 -48.07
C GLN A 415 14.67 4.38 -48.34
N TYR A 416 15.62 3.74 -47.66
CA TYR A 416 15.80 2.30 -47.74
C TYR A 416 14.57 1.53 -47.23
N GLN A 417 13.94 1.95 -46.13
CA GLN A 417 12.75 1.28 -45.60
C GLN A 417 11.53 1.49 -46.49
N GLU A 418 11.42 2.63 -47.17
CA GLU A 418 10.39 2.90 -48.19
C GLU A 418 10.55 1.99 -49.41
N LEU A 419 11.75 1.90 -49.98
CA LEU A 419 12.04 0.97 -51.08
C LEU A 419 11.82 -0.48 -50.66
N LEU A 420 12.25 -0.82 -49.44
CA LEU A 420 12.04 -2.15 -48.89
C LEU A 420 10.56 -2.43 -48.64
N ALA A 421 9.76 -1.45 -48.21
CA ALA A 421 8.31 -1.59 -48.10
C ALA A 421 7.72 -2.02 -49.44
N ASN A 422 8.05 -1.34 -50.53
CA ASN A 422 7.56 -1.67 -51.88
C ASN A 422 7.83 -3.13 -52.28
N THR A 423 8.95 -3.73 -51.81
CA THR A 423 9.23 -5.16 -52.03
C THR A 423 8.34 -6.13 -51.23
N TYR A 424 7.47 -5.65 -50.34
CA TYR A 424 6.44 -6.42 -49.62
C TYR A 424 5.02 -6.12 -50.14
N LYS A 425 4.88 -5.09 -50.99
CA LYS A 425 3.57 -4.63 -51.47
C LYS A 425 2.89 -5.75 -52.25
N GLY A 426 1.61 -5.98 -51.93
CA GLY A 426 0.80 -7.01 -52.57
C GLY A 426 0.96 -8.41 -51.99
N TYR A 427 1.84 -8.63 -51.00
CA TYR A 427 2.00 -9.98 -50.46
C TYR A 427 2.22 -10.10 -48.93
N SER A 428 2.52 -9.01 -48.22
CA SER A 428 2.57 -9.06 -46.75
C SER A 428 2.26 -7.71 -46.11
N TYR A 429 1.64 -7.74 -44.92
CA TYR A 429 1.42 -6.57 -44.08
C TYR A 429 2.70 -5.90 -43.56
N GLU A 430 3.86 -6.53 -43.77
CA GLU A 430 5.15 -5.88 -43.53
C GLU A 430 5.31 -4.61 -44.41
N TYR A 431 4.64 -4.51 -45.57
CA TYR A 431 4.58 -3.27 -46.37
C TYR A 431 4.12 -2.06 -45.53
N LEU A 432 2.93 -2.13 -44.93
CA LEU A 432 2.36 -1.03 -44.14
C LEU A 432 3.28 -0.67 -42.98
N PHE A 433 3.83 -1.68 -42.28
CA PHE A 433 4.70 -1.45 -41.14
C PHE A 433 6.00 -0.74 -41.56
N LYS A 434 6.57 -1.13 -42.70
CA LYS A 434 7.80 -0.54 -43.25
C LYS A 434 7.58 0.86 -43.79
N GLU A 435 6.43 1.12 -44.37
CA GLU A 435 6.01 2.44 -44.82
C GLU A 435 5.90 3.41 -43.63
N GLU A 436 5.15 3.04 -42.58
CA GLU A 436 5.04 3.83 -41.36
C GLU A 436 6.40 3.99 -40.64
N TYR A 437 7.24 2.95 -40.65
CA TYR A 437 8.60 3.01 -40.12
C TYR A 437 9.48 4.00 -40.92
N SER A 438 9.32 4.07 -42.24
CA SER A 438 9.99 5.06 -43.08
C SER A 438 9.51 6.48 -42.76
N LYS A 439 8.20 6.72 -42.72
CA LYS A 439 7.61 8.02 -42.37
C LYS A 439 8.11 8.51 -41.01
N ALA A 440 8.08 7.64 -39.99
CA ALA A 440 8.59 7.97 -38.66
C ALA A 440 10.10 8.33 -38.66
N LEU A 441 10.93 7.64 -39.45
CA LEU A 441 12.35 7.99 -39.61
C LEU A 441 12.54 9.33 -40.31
N LYS A 442 11.73 9.63 -41.33
CA LYS A 442 11.75 10.92 -42.05
C LYS A 442 11.36 12.07 -41.13
N ASP A 443 10.29 11.92 -40.37
CA ASP A 443 9.85 12.91 -39.39
C ASP A 443 10.92 13.16 -38.33
N ARG A 444 11.50 12.08 -37.79
CA ARG A 444 12.62 12.19 -36.85
C ARG A 444 13.80 12.95 -37.44
N PHE A 445 14.13 12.70 -38.71
CA PHE A 445 15.19 13.43 -39.40
C PHE A 445 14.85 14.94 -39.48
N VAL A 446 13.62 15.29 -39.83
CA VAL A 446 13.14 16.68 -39.90
C VAL A 446 13.23 17.36 -38.53
N ASP A 447 12.75 16.70 -37.48
CA ASP A 447 12.77 17.23 -36.11
C ASP A 447 14.20 17.38 -35.58
N ASP A 448 15.04 16.35 -35.73
CA ASP A 448 16.45 16.39 -35.33
C ASP A 448 17.22 17.48 -36.13
N TYR A 449 16.88 17.71 -37.40
CA TYR A 449 17.44 18.80 -38.22
C TYR A 449 17.00 20.18 -37.69
N LYS A 450 15.70 20.38 -37.42
CA LYS A 450 15.17 21.63 -36.85
C LYS A 450 15.80 21.95 -35.51
N THR A 451 15.84 20.99 -34.59
CA THR A 451 16.48 21.13 -33.28
C THR A 451 17.97 21.46 -33.42
N ARG A 452 18.68 20.76 -34.32
CA ARG A 452 20.10 21.05 -34.57
C ARG A 452 20.33 22.49 -35.03
N ILE A 453 19.60 22.96 -36.04
CA ILE A 453 19.75 24.31 -36.60
C ILE A 453 19.34 25.39 -35.59
N LYS A 454 18.21 25.21 -34.90
CA LYS A 454 17.72 26.10 -33.83
C LYS A 454 18.81 26.35 -32.78
N PHE A 455 19.36 25.28 -32.20
CA PHE A 455 20.38 25.40 -31.16
C PHE A 455 21.74 25.88 -31.70
N LEU A 456 22.08 25.62 -32.97
CA LEU A 456 23.30 26.20 -33.56
C LEU A 456 23.15 27.71 -33.73
N LYS A 457 22.03 28.17 -34.30
CA LYS A 457 21.71 29.59 -34.46
C LYS A 457 21.75 30.30 -33.11
N GLU A 458 21.04 29.77 -32.11
CA GLU A 458 21.02 30.34 -30.77
C GLU A 458 22.42 30.44 -30.13
N LYS A 459 23.27 29.42 -30.31
CA LYS A 459 24.65 29.44 -29.79
C LYS A 459 25.51 30.49 -30.48
N VAL A 460 25.42 30.59 -31.81
CA VAL A 460 26.21 31.55 -32.60
C VAL A 460 25.82 32.98 -32.23
N ILE A 461 24.51 33.26 -32.16
CA ILE A 461 23.98 34.58 -31.78
C ILE A 461 24.39 34.93 -30.35
N ALA A 462 24.23 34.02 -29.38
CA ALA A 462 24.62 34.31 -27.99
C ALA A 462 26.13 34.53 -27.81
N LEU A 463 26.97 33.84 -28.58
CA LEU A 463 28.42 34.09 -28.59
C LEU A 463 28.75 35.43 -29.26
N TYR A 464 28.08 35.74 -30.36
CA TYR A 464 28.25 37.01 -31.06
C TYR A 464 27.86 38.19 -30.16
N GLU A 465 26.69 38.16 -29.54
CA GLU A 465 26.21 39.22 -28.63
C GLU A 465 27.17 39.42 -27.43
N LEU A 466 27.78 38.34 -26.92
CA LEU A 466 28.78 38.46 -25.85
C LEU A 466 30.10 39.09 -26.30
N GLU A 467 30.55 38.82 -27.53
CA GLU A 467 31.75 39.43 -28.09
C GLU A 467 31.49 40.88 -28.55
N THR A 468 30.30 41.21 -29.06
CA THR A 468 29.94 42.60 -29.37
C THR A 468 29.85 43.47 -28.13
N LEU A 469 29.31 42.95 -27.01
CA LEU A 469 29.30 43.67 -25.74
C LEU A 469 30.72 43.98 -25.22
N LYS A 470 31.72 43.15 -25.57
CA LYS A 470 33.13 43.45 -25.27
C LYS A 470 33.68 44.53 -26.18
N LEU A 471 33.39 44.46 -27.49
CA LEU A 471 33.81 45.47 -28.46
C LEU A 471 33.26 46.85 -28.11
N ASP A 472 32.00 46.91 -27.67
CA ASP A 472 31.31 48.17 -27.34
C ASP A 472 31.70 48.69 -25.93
N ASN A 473 32.61 48.03 -25.20
CA ASN A 473 32.96 48.32 -23.79
C ASN A 473 31.78 48.31 -22.79
N VAL A 474 30.57 47.93 -23.22
CA VAL A 474 29.35 47.87 -22.40
C VAL A 474 29.40 46.72 -21.39
N LEU A 475 30.17 45.65 -21.67
CA LEU A 475 30.25 44.46 -20.82
C LEU A 475 30.64 44.77 -19.37
N ILE A 476 31.60 45.67 -19.16
CA ILE A 476 32.10 46.02 -17.82
C ILE A 476 31.03 46.79 -17.05
N LYS A 477 30.39 47.76 -17.72
CA LYS A 477 29.28 48.55 -17.20
C LYS A 477 28.11 47.67 -16.78
N GLU A 478 27.62 46.81 -17.68
CA GLU A 478 26.51 45.88 -17.37
C GLU A 478 26.86 44.95 -16.18
N LYS A 479 28.11 44.48 -16.07
CA LYS A 479 28.51 43.62 -14.95
C LYS A 479 28.43 44.35 -13.61
N GLN A 480 28.82 45.62 -13.59
CA GLN A 480 28.77 46.44 -12.39
C GLN A 480 27.32 46.77 -12.02
N GLU A 481 26.50 47.23 -12.98
CA GLU A 481 25.08 47.51 -12.79
C GLU A 481 24.32 46.28 -12.28
N ASN A 482 24.55 45.11 -12.88
CA ASN A 482 23.93 43.86 -12.43
C ASN A 482 24.30 43.52 -10.98
N LYS A 483 25.56 43.76 -10.57
CA LYS A 483 26.04 43.50 -9.21
C LYS A 483 25.36 44.43 -8.20
N GLU A 484 25.21 45.71 -8.56
CA GLU A 484 24.53 46.71 -7.76
C GLU A 484 23.03 46.40 -7.63
N GLN A 485 22.36 46.06 -8.73
CA GLN A 485 20.94 45.66 -8.73
C GLN A 485 20.69 44.41 -7.90
N PHE A 486 21.56 43.39 -8.00
CA PHE A 486 21.44 42.20 -7.14
C PHE A 486 21.67 42.52 -5.67
N ALA A 487 22.60 43.42 -5.35
CA ALA A 487 22.83 43.86 -3.97
C ALA A 487 21.63 44.64 -3.41
N LEU A 488 20.98 45.48 -4.23
CA LEU A 488 19.78 46.22 -3.87
C LEU A 488 18.60 45.27 -3.60
N ILE A 489 18.38 44.28 -4.47
CA ILE A 489 17.37 43.23 -4.28
C ILE A 489 17.63 42.43 -3.00
N ASP A 490 18.89 42.06 -2.72
CA ASP A 490 19.26 41.34 -1.49
C ASP A 490 19.09 42.21 -0.24
N LYS A 491 19.32 43.52 -0.34
CA LYS A 491 19.06 44.50 0.74
C LYS A 491 17.57 44.61 1.02
N GLN A 492 16.73 44.83 -0.01
CA GLN A 492 15.28 44.90 0.13
C GLN A 492 14.70 43.64 0.78
N TYR A 493 15.14 42.46 0.33
CA TYR A 493 14.70 41.20 0.94
C TYR A 493 15.09 41.08 2.42
N LYS A 494 16.27 41.56 2.81
CA LYS A 494 16.70 41.59 4.23
C LYS A 494 15.83 42.55 5.05
N GLU A 495 15.47 43.70 4.49
CA GLU A 495 14.58 44.68 5.12
C GLU A 495 13.16 44.13 5.28
N ASP A 496 12.55 43.61 4.21
CA ASP A 496 11.23 42.97 4.24
C ASP A 496 11.17 41.81 5.25
N LEU A 497 12.26 41.04 5.35
CA LEU A 497 12.36 39.92 6.29
C LEU A 497 12.56 40.41 7.74
N LYS A 498 13.24 41.54 7.94
CA LYS A 498 13.38 42.20 9.26
C LYS A 498 12.04 42.77 9.70
N GLU A 499 11.29 43.41 8.80
CA GLU A 499 9.93 43.90 9.06
C GLU A 499 9.01 42.73 9.45
N ALA A 500 8.97 41.66 8.64
CA ALA A 500 8.18 40.47 8.95
C ALA A 500 8.57 39.83 10.30
N LYS A 501 9.86 39.88 10.68
CA LYS A 501 10.35 39.44 12.00
C LYS A 501 9.89 40.36 13.14
N ASN A 502 9.84 41.66 12.92
CA ASN A 502 9.34 42.62 13.91
C ASN A 502 7.83 42.44 14.13
N ARG A 503 7.04 42.25 13.07
CA ARG A 503 5.60 42.02 13.15
C ARG A 503 5.23 40.76 13.94
N ILE A 504 6.02 39.68 13.82
CA ILE A 504 5.84 38.49 14.67
C ILE A 504 6.29 38.73 16.12
N LYS A 505 7.35 39.52 16.35
CA LYS A 505 7.80 39.91 17.70
C LYS A 505 6.74 40.76 18.42
N ASN A 506 6.06 41.64 17.69
CA ASN A 506 4.97 42.49 18.16
C ASN A 506 3.60 41.78 18.24
N LYS A 507 3.53 40.48 17.90
CA LYS A 507 2.29 39.67 17.87
C LYS A 507 1.22 40.11 16.86
N GLU A 508 1.56 40.91 15.85
CA GLU A 508 0.63 41.35 14.80
C GLU A 508 0.28 40.23 13.79
N ILE A 509 1.18 39.24 13.63
CA ILE A 509 1.00 38.12 12.70
C ILE A 509 1.24 36.77 13.38
N SER A 510 0.49 35.75 12.97
CA SER A 510 0.66 34.39 13.48
C SER A 510 1.97 33.74 12.98
N LYS A 511 2.47 32.74 13.71
CA LYS A 511 3.68 31.99 13.31
C LYS A 511 3.52 31.29 11.94
N GLN A 512 2.30 30.86 11.61
CA GLN A 512 2.00 30.26 10.31
C GLN A 512 2.00 31.33 9.20
N ALA A 513 1.41 32.51 9.47
CA ALA A 513 1.44 33.64 8.54
C ALA A 513 2.87 34.10 8.26
N PHE A 514 3.73 34.18 9.28
CA PHE A 514 5.16 34.49 9.09
C PHE A 514 5.89 33.43 8.23
N LYS A 515 5.60 32.13 8.43
CA LYS A 515 6.20 31.06 7.62
C LYS A 515 5.79 31.19 6.15
N ASN A 516 4.52 31.48 5.88
CA ASN A 516 4.02 31.73 4.52
C ASN A 516 4.65 32.98 3.92
N LYS A 517 4.70 34.09 4.67
CA LYS A 517 5.31 35.35 4.20
C LYS A 517 6.80 35.18 3.88
N LYS A 518 7.53 34.39 4.67
CA LYS A 518 8.94 34.05 4.38
C LYS A 518 9.09 33.26 3.07
N ILE A 519 8.13 32.40 2.72
CA ILE A 519 8.14 31.67 1.44
C ILE A 519 7.86 32.64 0.30
N GLU A 520 6.83 33.48 0.45
CA GLU A 520 6.46 34.52 -0.52
C GLU A 520 7.64 35.46 -0.82
N LEU A 521 8.31 35.99 0.21
CA LEU A 521 9.48 36.86 0.06
C LEU A 521 10.64 36.15 -0.66
N LYS A 522 10.83 34.84 -0.43
CA LYS A 522 11.84 34.05 -1.15
C LYS A 522 11.49 33.84 -2.62
N ILE A 523 10.19 33.73 -2.93
CA ILE A 523 9.71 33.63 -4.32
C ILE A 523 9.95 34.98 -5.01
N LYS A 524 9.49 36.07 -4.41
CA LYS A 524 9.71 37.44 -4.89
C LYS A 524 11.20 37.73 -5.15
N LEU A 525 12.07 37.37 -4.21
CA LEU A 525 13.53 37.49 -4.38
C LEU A 525 14.04 36.77 -5.65
N LYS A 526 13.57 35.55 -5.90
CA LYS A 526 13.98 34.79 -7.08
C LYS A 526 13.44 35.39 -8.37
N GLU A 527 12.20 35.84 -8.36
CA GLU A 527 11.55 36.49 -9.51
C GLU A 527 12.27 37.78 -9.89
N SER A 528 12.52 38.68 -8.93
CA SER A 528 13.26 39.92 -9.18
C SER A 528 14.68 39.66 -9.70
N LYS A 529 15.40 38.67 -9.13
CA LYS A 529 16.72 38.28 -9.67
C LYS A 529 16.65 37.68 -11.08
N TYR A 530 15.56 37.02 -11.42
CA TYR A 530 15.36 36.46 -12.76
C TYR A 530 15.02 37.54 -13.78
N GLU A 531 14.26 38.56 -13.39
CA GLU A 531 13.93 39.72 -14.22
C GLU A 531 15.20 40.49 -14.64
N ILE A 532 16.11 40.77 -13.69
CA ILE A 532 17.41 41.39 -14.00
C ILE A 532 18.22 40.54 -14.99
N LYS A 533 18.20 39.22 -14.84
CA LYS A 533 18.88 38.32 -15.80
C LYS A 533 18.29 38.35 -17.20
N LEU A 534 17.00 38.62 -17.34
CA LEU A 534 16.33 38.74 -18.64
C LEU A 534 16.60 40.10 -19.29
N GLN A 535 16.68 41.16 -18.49
CA GLN A 535 16.96 42.52 -18.95
C GLN A 535 18.43 42.71 -19.36
N SER A 536 19.38 42.11 -18.64
CA SER A 536 20.80 42.18 -19.01
C SER A 536 21.13 41.28 -20.20
N SER A 537 21.65 41.89 -21.26
CA SER A 537 22.12 41.20 -22.47
C SER A 537 23.26 40.23 -22.14
N PHE A 538 24.18 40.59 -21.24
CA PHE A 538 25.24 39.71 -20.78
C PHE A 538 24.72 38.45 -20.07
N LEU A 539 23.86 38.62 -19.05
CA LEU A 539 23.38 37.50 -18.23
C LEU A 539 22.48 36.56 -19.02
N LYS A 540 21.58 37.10 -19.84
CA LYS A 540 20.70 36.35 -20.75
C LYS A 540 21.50 35.41 -21.65
N ASN A 541 22.50 35.94 -22.36
CA ASN A 541 23.32 35.14 -23.28
C ASN A 541 24.22 34.13 -22.56
N LYS A 542 24.74 34.49 -21.39
CA LYS A 542 25.50 33.56 -20.54
C LYS A 542 24.63 32.40 -20.06
N ASP A 543 23.40 32.66 -19.62
CA ASP A 543 22.46 31.61 -19.17
C ASP A 543 21.96 30.76 -20.35
N ILE A 544 21.77 31.34 -21.55
CA ILE A 544 21.51 30.61 -22.80
C ILE A 544 22.61 29.59 -23.07
N LEU A 545 23.88 30.02 -23.05
CA LEU A 545 25.03 29.14 -23.30
C LEU A 545 25.22 28.09 -22.20
N ARG A 546 25.01 28.45 -20.93
CA ARG A 546 25.09 27.54 -19.79
C ARG A 546 24.06 26.41 -19.88
N SER A 547 22.82 26.75 -20.26
CA SER A 547 21.71 25.79 -20.35
C SER A 547 21.63 25.06 -21.70
N HIS A 548 22.39 25.52 -22.70
CA HIS A 548 22.31 25.08 -24.09
C HIS A 548 22.35 23.56 -24.27
N PHE A 549 23.36 22.90 -23.69
CA PHE A 549 23.55 21.46 -23.82
C PHE A 549 22.37 20.68 -23.24
N LEU A 550 21.87 21.09 -22.07
CA LEU A 550 20.76 20.43 -21.39
C LEU A 550 19.46 20.61 -22.15
N ARG A 551 19.15 21.82 -22.62
CA ARG A 551 17.96 22.11 -23.43
C ARG A 551 17.98 21.34 -24.75
N LYS A 552 19.12 21.34 -25.47
CA LYS A 552 19.30 20.55 -26.70
C LYS A 552 19.13 19.05 -26.46
N ARG A 553 19.69 18.52 -25.36
CA ARG A 553 19.55 17.10 -24.99
C ARG A 553 18.10 16.75 -24.63
N ALA A 554 17.38 17.65 -23.96
CA ALA A 554 15.97 17.47 -23.63
C ALA A 554 15.10 17.43 -24.90
N GLU A 555 15.29 18.37 -25.83
CA GLU A 555 14.53 18.41 -27.09
C GLU A 555 14.81 17.17 -27.95
N ASN A 556 16.08 16.77 -28.10
CA ASN A 556 16.43 15.51 -28.79
C ASN A 556 15.80 14.27 -28.12
N LYS A 557 15.63 14.28 -26.79
CA LYS A 557 14.96 13.19 -26.06
C LYS A 557 13.46 13.17 -26.36
N ILE A 558 12.83 14.34 -26.54
CA ILE A 558 11.42 14.47 -26.96
C ILE A 558 11.26 13.93 -28.38
N ASN A 559 12.08 14.38 -29.34
CA ASN A 559 12.06 13.90 -30.73
C ASN A 559 12.18 12.36 -30.79
N LYS A 560 13.13 11.81 -30.03
CA LYS A 560 13.30 10.35 -29.92
C LYS A 560 12.05 9.65 -29.36
N LYS A 561 11.39 10.21 -28.35
CA LYS A 561 10.15 9.65 -27.78
C LYS A 561 9.00 9.69 -28.78
N ILE A 562 8.84 10.78 -29.54
CA ILE A 562 7.80 10.90 -30.58
C ILE A 562 8.01 9.83 -31.65
N TYR A 563 9.25 9.67 -32.14
CA TYR A 563 9.62 8.60 -33.06
C TYR A 563 9.33 7.21 -32.50
N GLU A 564 9.73 6.92 -31.26
CA GLU A 564 9.44 5.64 -30.61
C GLU A 564 7.93 5.41 -30.47
N SER A 565 7.15 6.46 -30.16
CA SER A 565 5.69 6.40 -30.05
C SER A 565 5.03 6.03 -31.38
N LYS A 566 5.38 6.73 -32.47
CA LYS A 566 4.83 6.45 -33.82
C LYS A 566 5.07 5.00 -34.24
N ILE A 567 6.27 4.49 -33.96
CA ILE A 567 6.64 3.11 -34.26
C ILE A 567 5.89 2.11 -33.40
N ASN A 568 5.80 2.37 -32.09
CA ASN A 568 5.08 1.49 -31.18
C ASN A 568 3.59 1.43 -31.57
N GLU A 569 3.03 2.54 -32.05
CA GLU A 569 1.66 2.57 -32.56
C GLU A 569 1.51 1.73 -33.83
N ALA A 570 2.40 1.92 -34.81
CA ALA A 570 2.44 1.08 -36.02
C ALA A 570 2.61 -0.42 -35.70
N GLN A 571 3.33 -0.78 -34.62
CA GLN A 571 3.43 -2.18 -34.19
C GLN A 571 2.12 -2.74 -33.63
N LYS A 572 1.31 -1.90 -32.99
CA LYS A 572 0.05 -2.31 -32.38
C LYS A 572 -1.07 -2.38 -33.39
N THR A 573 -1.09 -1.48 -34.36
CA THR A 573 -2.15 -1.36 -35.36
C THR A 573 -1.97 -2.33 -36.52
N ILE A 574 -0.73 -2.63 -36.94
CA ILE A 574 -0.46 -3.40 -38.16
C ILE A 574 -0.18 -4.87 -37.81
N PRO A 575 -0.92 -5.84 -38.38
CA PRO A 575 -0.71 -7.25 -38.10
C PRO A 575 0.61 -7.79 -38.72
N VAL A 576 0.94 -9.03 -38.37
CA VAL A 576 2.08 -9.77 -38.92
C VAL A 576 1.66 -11.20 -39.26
N GLU A 577 2.05 -11.67 -40.43
CA GLU A 577 1.86 -13.06 -40.85
C GLU A 577 2.99 -13.91 -40.23
N CYS A 578 2.66 -15.06 -39.63
CA CYS A 578 3.65 -15.84 -38.90
C CYS A 578 3.66 -17.35 -39.19
N VAL A 579 4.78 -17.95 -38.78
CA VAL A 579 5.15 -19.35 -39.03
C VAL A 579 4.31 -20.30 -38.17
N LYS A 580 3.88 -21.41 -38.77
CA LYS A 580 3.08 -22.45 -38.12
C LYS A 580 3.83 -23.05 -36.91
N HIS A 581 3.09 -23.50 -35.89
CA HIS A 581 3.57 -24.29 -34.74
C HIS A 581 4.53 -23.62 -33.72
N LEU A 582 4.89 -22.34 -33.90
CA LEU A 582 5.73 -21.59 -32.95
C LEU A 582 5.33 -21.69 -31.47
N LYS A 583 4.02 -21.77 -31.17
CA LYS A 583 3.50 -21.87 -29.80
C LYS A 583 4.03 -23.07 -29.01
N TRP A 584 4.44 -24.16 -29.68
CA TRP A 584 4.97 -25.35 -29.00
C TRP A 584 6.50 -25.35 -28.94
N TYR A 585 7.17 -24.85 -29.97
CA TYR A 585 8.63 -24.81 -30.01
C TYR A 585 9.23 -23.69 -29.14
N ALA A 586 8.58 -22.53 -29.05
CA ALA A 586 9.03 -21.41 -28.21
C ALA A 586 9.19 -21.80 -26.73
N PRO A 587 8.18 -22.36 -26.04
CA PRO A 587 8.34 -22.75 -24.65
C PRO A 587 9.39 -23.86 -24.46
N LEU A 588 9.50 -24.82 -25.37
CA LEU A 588 10.47 -25.91 -25.26
C LEU A 588 11.91 -25.39 -25.32
N LEU A 589 12.24 -24.53 -26.29
CA LEU A 589 13.56 -23.90 -26.36
C LEU A 589 13.83 -22.99 -25.16
N SER A 590 12.81 -22.25 -24.71
CA SER A 590 12.93 -21.39 -23.53
C SER A 590 13.13 -22.17 -22.23
N LEU A 591 12.63 -23.40 -22.15
CA LEU A 591 12.82 -24.28 -20.99
C LEU A 591 14.27 -24.73 -20.86
N ILE A 592 14.96 -24.97 -21.98
CA ILE A 592 16.38 -25.38 -21.99
C ILE A 592 17.27 -24.15 -21.81
N LEU A 593 16.97 -23.07 -22.54
CA LEU A 593 17.81 -21.90 -22.62
C LEU A 593 16.95 -20.64 -22.77
N PRO A 594 16.49 -20.06 -21.63
CA PRO A 594 15.71 -18.83 -21.63
C PRO A 594 16.35 -17.69 -22.45
N GLY A 595 15.56 -17.04 -23.30
CA GLY A 595 16.02 -15.94 -24.15
C GLY A 595 16.35 -16.31 -25.59
N LEU A 596 16.51 -17.60 -25.90
CA LEU A 596 16.78 -18.09 -27.26
C LEU A 596 15.61 -17.79 -28.23
N PRO A 597 14.33 -18.08 -27.86
CA PRO A 597 13.17 -17.73 -28.69
C PRO A 597 13.00 -16.23 -28.93
N GLU A 598 13.33 -15.41 -27.92
CA GLU A 598 13.32 -13.94 -28.02
C GLU A 598 14.26 -13.42 -29.08
N VAL A 599 15.46 -14.02 -29.21
CA VAL A 599 16.46 -13.62 -30.21
C VAL A 599 16.08 -14.13 -31.59
N ILE A 600 15.76 -15.42 -31.73
CA ILE A 600 15.57 -16.06 -33.05
C ILE A 600 14.24 -15.65 -33.67
N TRP A 601 13.13 -15.77 -32.93
CA TRP A 601 11.79 -15.66 -33.51
C TRP A 601 11.12 -14.32 -33.21
N PHE A 602 11.18 -13.85 -31.97
CA PHE A 602 10.47 -12.62 -31.59
C PHE A 602 11.21 -11.33 -31.98
N LYS A 603 12.49 -11.45 -32.41
CA LYS A 603 13.36 -10.33 -32.77
C LYS A 603 13.52 -9.30 -31.64
N GLN A 604 13.45 -9.77 -30.39
CA GLN A 604 13.61 -8.99 -29.16
C GLN A 604 15.05 -9.07 -28.64
N TYR A 605 16.02 -8.71 -29.49
CA TYR A 605 17.45 -8.96 -29.27
C TYR A 605 17.95 -8.58 -27.87
N LEU A 606 17.69 -7.36 -27.40
CA LEU A 606 18.20 -6.91 -26.09
C LEU A 606 17.61 -7.70 -24.92
N LYS A 607 16.30 -7.97 -24.94
CA LYS A 607 15.64 -8.77 -23.90
C LYS A 607 16.18 -10.20 -23.93
N GLY A 608 16.24 -10.79 -25.13
CA GLY A 608 16.76 -12.14 -25.34
C GLY A 608 18.21 -12.27 -24.88
N SER A 609 19.10 -11.35 -25.25
CA SER A 609 20.50 -11.36 -24.83
C SER A 609 20.69 -11.29 -23.32
N ILE A 610 19.89 -10.48 -22.61
CA ILE A 610 19.95 -10.41 -21.15
C ILE A 610 19.51 -11.76 -20.53
N MET A 611 18.43 -12.34 -21.03
CA MET A 611 17.95 -13.64 -20.55
C MET A 611 18.93 -14.78 -20.86
N LEU A 612 19.53 -14.77 -22.05
CA LEU A 612 20.59 -15.71 -22.43
C LEU A 612 21.79 -15.60 -21.50
N PHE A 613 22.23 -14.37 -21.19
CA PHE A 613 23.33 -14.14 -20.26
C PHE A 613 23.04 -14.70 -18.86
N VAL A 614 21.83 -14.46 -18.33
CA VAL A 614 21.40 -15.04 -17.05
C VAL A 614 21.36 -16.57 -17.12
N SER A 615 20.85 -17.13 -18.21
CA SER A 615 20.80 -18.58 -18.41
C SER A 615 22.19 -19.20 -18.45
N LEU A 616 23.15 -18.54 -19.09
CA LEU A 616 24.55 -18.97 -19.11
C LEU A 616 25.13 -18.95 -17.69
N LEU A 617 24.89 -17.90 -16.90
CA LEU A 617 25.32 -17.85 -15.49
C LEU A 617 24.68 -18.96 -14.66
N CYS A 618 23.41 -19.28 -14.89
CA CYS A 618 22.73 -20.36 -14.21
C CYS A 618 23.37 -21.73 -14.52
N TRP A 619 23.61 -22.00 -15.81
CA TRP A 619 24.25 -23.25 -16.24
C TRP A 619 25.72 -23.36 -15.83
N SER A 620 26.45 -22.23 -15.79
CA SER A 620 27.87 -22.24 -15.43
C SER A 620 28.13 -22.15 -13.93
N LEU A 621 27.28 -21.48 -13.15
CA LEU A 621 27.50 -21.27 -11.72
C LEU A 621 26.52 -22.06 -10.86
N VAL A 622 25.22 -21.88 -11.07
CA VAL A 622 24.18 -22.39 -10.16
C VAL A 622 24.06 -23.91 -10.25
N VAL A 623 24.05 -24.48 -11.46
CA VAL A 623 23.92 -25.93 -11.65
C VAL A 623 25.15 -26.66 -11.08
N PRO A 624 26.41 -26.33 -11.45
CA PRO A 624 27.57 -27.04 -10.90
C PRO A 624 27.73 -26.82 -9.39
N PHE A 625 27.42 -25.62 -8.88
CA PHE A 625 27.35 -25.37 -7.44
C PHE A 625 26.38 -26.33 -6.74
N SER A 626 25.19 -26.52 -7.29
CA SER A 626 24.15 -27.37 -6.71
C SER A 626 24.54 -28.85 -6.69
N PHE A 627 25.52 -29.25 -7.51
CA PHE A 627 26.10 -30.60 -7.54
C PHE A 627 27.50 -30.67 -6.90
N GLY A 628 27.89 -29.66 -6.11
CA GLY A 628 29.10 -29.71 -5.27
C GLY A 628 30.42 -29.29 -5.95
N ALA A 629 30.41 -28.85 -7.21
CA ALA A 629 31.63 -28.60 -7.99
C ALA A 629 32.54 -27.48 -7.44
N TYR A 630 31.98 -26.50 -6.71
CA TYR A 630 32.72 -25.33 -6.22
C TYR A 630 32.98 -25.35 -4.71
N TRP A 631 32.42 -26.31 -3.97
CA TRP A 631 32.49 -26.31 -2.52
C TRP A 631 32.58 -27.72 -1.93
N ASN A 632 33.82 -28.23 -1.85
CA ASN A 632 34.16 -29.59 -1.43
C ASN A 632 33.71 -29.97 0.00
N LYS A 633 33.31 -29.00 0.83
CA LYS A 633 32.87 -29.20 2.23
C LYS A 633 31.35 -29.42 2.37
N ILE A 634 30.61 -29.47 1.25
CA ILE A 634 29.14 -29.44 1.25
C ILE A 634 28.51 -30.49 0.32
N ASP A 635 29.21 -30.92 -0.75
CA ASP A 635 28.74 -31.91 -1.75
C ASP A 635 27.38 -31.63 -2.42
N GLY A 636 26.92 -30.38 -2.37
CA GLY A 636 25.66 -29.94 -2.99
C GLY A 636 24.47 -30.82 -2.59
N ILE A 637 23.64 -31.21 -3.57
CA ILE A 637 22.47 -32.09 -3.35
C ILE A 637 22.88 -33.46 -2.79
N GLN A 638 24.05 -34.00 -3.15
CA GLN A 638 24.50 -35.31 -2.64
C GLN A 638 24.74 -35.26 -1.13
N GLY A 639 25.19 -34.12 -0.61
CA GLY A 639 25.38 -33.89 0.83
C GLY A 639 24.11 -34.05 1.67
N LEU A 640 22.91 -33.93 1.08
CA LEU A 640 21.66 -34.25 1.79
C LEU A 640 21.51 -35.74 2.09
N PHE A 641 21.98 -36.59 1.18
CA PHE A 641 21.81 -38.03 1.31
C PHE A 641 22.92 -38.64 2.18
N THR A 642 24.15 -38.22 1.95
CA THR A 642 25.32 -38.79 2.63
C THR A 642 25.59 -38.18 4.00
N LEU A 643 25.11 -36.94 4.26
CA LEU A 643 25.43 -36.15 5.46
C LEU A 643 26.93 -36.04 5.77
N GLY A 644 27.80 -36.33 4.78
CA GLY A 644 29.24 -36.39 4.95
C GLY A 644 29.78 -37.70 5.55
N HIS A 645 28.95 -38.72 5.79
CA HIS A 645 29.34 -40.01 6.35
C HIS A 645 30.48 -40.67 5.56
N ASP A 646 30.40 -40.68 4.23
CA ASP A 646 31.37 -41.36 3.35
C ASP A 646 32.80 -40.80 3.41
N LYS A 647 32.97 -39.62 4.00
CA LYS A 647 34.27 -38.93 4.12
C LYS A 647 34.78 -38.91 5.57
N PHE A 648 33.99 -39.43 6.52
CA PHE A 648 34.36 -39.42 7.94
C PHE A 648 35.47 -40.44 8.18
N ASP A 649 36.58 -39.98 8.76
CA ASP A 649 37.70 -40.86 9.09
C ASP A 649 38.31 -40.43 10.43
N ALA A 650 37.92 -41.15 11.49
CA ALA A 650 38.41 -40.91 12.83
C ALA A 650 39.90 -41.28 12.99
N VAL A 651 40.43 -42.20 12.17
CA VAL A 651 41.82 -42.67 12.26
C VAL A 651 42.76 -41.61 11.69
N ASN A 652 42.37 -40.95 10.60
CA ASN A 652 43.13 -39.88 9.98
C ASN A 652 42.80 -38.47 10.52
N GLY A 653 41.96 -38.37 11.56
CA GLY A 653 41.56 -37.10 12.18
C GLY A 653 40.65 -36.22 11.32
N VAL A 654 39.96 -36.81 10.33
CA VAL A 654 39.04 -36.11 9.44
C VAL A 654 37.64 -36.13 10.05
N PHE A 655 37.36 -35.11 10.85
CA PHE A 655 36.03 -34.88 11.41
C PHE A 655 35.19 -34.00 10.49
N ILE A 656 33.97 -34.44 10.25
CA ILE A 656 33.06 -33.82 9.28
C ILE A 656 31.83 -33.31 9.99
N ASP A 657 31.47 -32.05 9.74
CA ASP A 657 30.25 -31.49 10.30
C ASP A 657 29.04 -31.75 9.39
N ALA A 658 28.20 -32.70 9.78
CA ALA A 658 26.98 -33.06 9.04
C ALA A 658 26.06 -31.86 8.77
N ARG A 659 26.11 -30.81 9.61
CA ARG A 659 25.30 -29.59 9.43
C ARG A 659 25.68 -28.82 8.17
N TYR A 660 26.95 -28.83 7.75
CA TYR A 660 27.39 -28.13 6.54
C TYR A 660 26.86 -28.81 5.27
N TYR A 661 26.89 -30.14 5.23
CA TYR A 661 26.38 -30.95 4.11
C TYR A 661 24.86 -30.82 4.00
N LEU A 662 24.16 -30.91 5.14
CA LEU A 662 22.72 -30.70 5.20
C LEU A 662 22.34 -29.28 4.73
N PHE A 663 22.97 -28.25 5.29
CA PHE A 663 22.68 -26.86 4.95
C PHE A 663 22.93 -26.57 3.48
N GLY A 664 24.09 -26.96 2.95
CA GLY A 664 24.42 -26.60 1.59
C GLY A 664 23.71 -27.45 0.54
N GLY A 665 23.25 -28.66 0.89
CA GLY A 665 22.31 -29.38 0.05
C GLY A 665 20.89 -28.79 0.05
N VAL A 666 20.40 -28.27 1.19
CA VAL A 666 19.17 -27.45 1.23
C VAL A 666 19.31 -26.21 0.33
N VAL A 667 20.43 -25.48 0.44
CA VAL A 667 20.73 -24.33 -0.42
C VAL A 667 20.72 -24.72 -1.90
N SER A 668 21.31 -25.87 -2.23
CA SER A 668 21.34 -26.40 -3.60
C SER A 668 19.93 -26.69 -4.13
N ILE A 669 19.05 -27.28 -3.32
CA ILE A 669 17.63 -27.48 -3.68
C ILE A 669 16.92 -26.14 -3.88
N ILE A 670 17.12 -25.16 -3.00
CA ILE A 670 16.50 -23.84 -3.13
C ILE A 670 16.93 -23.18 -4.45
N PHE A 671 18.22 -23.21 -4.76
CA PHE A 671 18.74 -22.66 -6.02
C PHE A 671 18.22 -23.39 -7.25
N MET A 672 18.17 -24.73 -7.23
CA MET A 672 17.59 -25.52 -8.33
C MET A 672 16.09 -25.25 -8.49
N THR A 673 15.36 -25.06 -7.40
CA THR A 673 13.93 -24.72 -7.43
C THR A 673 13.71 -23.34 -8.03
N LEU A 674 14.49 -22.34 -7.63
CA LEU A 674 14.43 -20.98 -8.20
C LEU A 674 14.82 -20.97 -9.68
N LEU A 675 15.82 -21.77 -10.06
CA LEU A 675 16.20 -21.98 -11.46
C LEU A 675 15.04 -22.56 -12.27
N LEU A 676 14.41 -23.62 -11.77
CA LEU A 676 13.26 -24.26 -12.40
C LEU A 676 12.09 -23.28 -12.57
N ILE A 677 11.80 -22.47 -11.54
CA ILE A 677 10.77 -21.42 -11.61
C ILE A 677 11.14 -20.39 -12.69
N TYR A 678 12.38 -19.93 -12.77
CA TYR A 678 12.83 -19.01 -13.80
C TYR A 678 12.63 -19.60 -15.21
N PHE A 679 13.00 -20.86 -15.42
CA PHE A 679 12.86 -21.54 -16.71
C PHE A 679 11.39 -21.73 -17.09
N LEU A 680 10.54 -22.14 -16.16
CA LEU A 680 9.10 -22.29 -16.37
C LEU A 680 8.41 -20.95 -16.67
N VAL A 681 8.74 -19.89 -15.91
CA VAL A 681 8.19 -18.55 -16.14
C VAL A 681 8.62 -18.00 -17.51
N SER A 682 9.88 -18.23 -17.90
CA SER A 682 10.38 -17.88 -19.23
C SER A 682 9.67 -18.67 -20.33
N ALA A 683 9.46 -19.98 -20.14
CA ALA A 683 8.74 -20.83 -21.07
C ALA A 683 7.28 -20.36 -21.26
N ILE A 684 6.56 -20.09 -20.17
CA ILE A 684 5.20 -19.53 -20.20
C ILE A 684 5.18 -18.15 -20.86
N GLY A 685 6.19 -17.32 -20.60
CA GLY A 685 6.38 -16.02 -21.26
C GLY A 685 6.50 -16.15 -22.78
N SER A 686 7.40 -17.03 -23.24
CA SER A 686 7.61 -17.29 -24.66
C SER A 686 6.39 -17.92 -25.34
N TYR A 687 5.66 -18.82 -24.67
CA TYR A 687 4.39 -19.38 -25.14
C TYR A 687 3.36 -18.28 -25.42
N ARG A 688 3.19 -17.33 -24.48
CA ARG A 688 2.27 -16.21 -24.65
C ARG A 688 2.63 -15.36 -25.86
N VAL A 689 3.90 -14.98 -26.01
CA VAL A 689 4.34 -14.17 -27.16
C VAL A 689 4.16 -14.95 -28.47
N ALA A 690 4.50 -16.24 -28.50
CA ALA A 690 4.31 -17.09 -29.68
C ALA A 690 2.83 -17.26 -30.05
N LYS A 691 1.94 -17.45 -29.08
CA LYS A 691 0.48 -17.50 -29.28
C LYS A 691 -0.03 -16.19 -29.88
N PHE A 692 0.34 -15.06 -29.31
CA PHE A 692 -0.06 -13.74 -29.80
C PHE A 692 0.50 -13.46 -31.21
N LEU A 693 1.73 -13.88 -31.47
CA LEU A 693 2.35 -13.76 -32.78
C LEU A 693 1.62 -14.59 -33.85
N GLN A 694 1.21 -15.82 -33.53
CA GLN A 694 0.40 -16.65 -34.42
C GLN A 694 -0.97 -16.03 -34.74
N GLN A 695 -1.53 -15.26 -33.82
CA GLN A 695 -2.81 -14.58 -34.00
C GLN A 695 -2.73 -13.28 -34.83
N GLY A 696 -1.53 -12.90 -35.28
CA GLY A 696 -1.30 -11.71 -36.09
C GLY A 696 -0.67 -10.53 -35.33
N THR A 697 -0.41 -10.63 -34.03
CA THR A 697 0.07 -9.49 -33.25
C THR A 697 1.61 -9.42 -33.22
N ARG A 698 2.17 -8.22 -33.39
CA ARG A 698 3.65 -8.06 -33.39
C ARG A 698 4.23 -8.15 -31.96
N PRO A 699 5.41 -8.73 -31.74
CA PRO A 699 6.02 -8.78 -30.41
C PRO A 699 6.38 -7.37 -29.91
N SER A 700 6.29 -7.18 -28.60
CA SER A 700 6.68 -5.94 -27.93
C SER A 700 8.14 -5.59 -28.21
N ARG A 701 8.45 -4.30 -28.43
CA ARG A 701 9.84 -3.81 -28.46
C ARG A 701 10.39 -3.48 -27.08
N TRP A 702 11.71 -3.32 -27.00
CA TRP A 702 12.40 -2.82 -25.81
C TRP A 702 11.84 -1.49 -25.28
N SER A 703 11.33 -0.62 -26.16
CA SER A 703 10.62 0.61 -25.78
C SER A 703 9.43 0.34 -24.85
N HIS A 704 8.66 -0.71 -25.10
CA HIS A 704 7.54 -1.12 -24.27
C HIS A 704 8.02 -1.67 -22.93
N THR A 705 9.02 -2.57 -22.95
CA THR A 705 9.62 -3.13 -21.72
C THR A 705 10.17 -2.02 -20.83
N LYS A 706 10.88 -1.04 -21.42
CA LYS A 706 11.40 0.11 -20.69
C LYS A 706 10.30 1.01 -20.13
N ARG A 707 9.21 1.23 -20.87
CA ARG A 707 8.06 2.00 -20.37
C ARG A 707 7.38 1.28 -19.20
N TRP A 708 7.20 -0.03 -19.31
CA TRP A 708 6.65 -0.86 -18.24
C TRP A 708 7.56 -0.84 -17.00
N LEU A 709 8.87 -1.04 -17.17
CA LEU A 709 9.86 -0.96 -16.09
C LEU A 709 9.88 0.40 -15.39
N ASN A 710 9.63 1.51 -16.10
CA ASN A 710 9.57 2.84 -15.50
C ASN A 710 8.22 3.18 -14.85
N THR A 711 7.19 2.36 -15.04
CA THR A 711 5.83 2.59 -14.53
C THR A 711 5.48 1.51 -13.53
N SER A 712 4.81 0.45 -13.96
CA SER A 712 4.30 -0.61 -13.08
C SER A 712 5.35 -1.67 -12.71
N GLY A 713 6.42 -1.82 -13.49
CA GLY A 713 7.43 -2.87 -13.31
C GLY A 713 8.55 -2.52 -12.32
N PHE A 714 8.74 -1.23 -12.01
CA PHE A 714 9.83 -0.75 -11.15
C PHE A 714 9.82 -1.39 -9.75
N PRO A 715 8.68 -1.44 -9.03
CA PRO A 715 8.65 -2.01 -7.68
C PRO A 715 9.05 -3.49 -7.70
N TRP A 716 8.51 -4.26 -8.64
CA TRP A 716 8.81 -5.69 -8.78
C TRP A 716 10.30 -5.97 -9.04
N MET A 717 10.94 -5.17 -9.89
CA MET A 717 12.35 -5.38 -10.24
C MET A 717 13.28 -5.12 -9.05
N ILE A 718 13.01 -4.08 -8.26
CA ILE A 718 13.82 -3.76 -7.08
C ILE A 718 13.55 -4.76 -5.96
N SER A 719 12.29 -5.15 -5.76
CA SER A 719 11.92 -6.13 -4.74
C SER A 719 12.44 -7.54 -5.02
N LEU A 720 12.71 -7.90 -6.28
CA LEU A 720 13.16 -9.24 -6.66
C LEU A 720 14.44 -9.66 -5.91
N VAL A 721 15.44 -8.77 -5.82
CA VAL A 721 16.69 -9.05 -5.09
C VAL A 721 16.41 -9.25 -3.60
N GLY A 722 15.53 -8.41 -3.02
CA GLY A 722 15.11 -8.53 -1.63
C GLY A 722 14.35 -9.83 -1.35
N TRP A 723 13.44 -10.25 -2.24
CA TRP A 723 12.72 -11.52 -2.12
C TRP A 723 13.63 -12.72 -2.27
N PHE A 724 14.58 -12.69 -3.20
CA PHE A 724 15.58 -13.74 -3.34
C PHE A 724 16.39 -13.90 -2.04
N LEU A 725 16.94 -12.81 -1.52
CA LEU A 725 17.71 -12.84 -0.27
C LEU A 725 16.85 -13.25 0.92
N MET A 726 15.61 -12.77 0.99
CA MET A 726 14.67 -13.13 2.06
C MET A 726 14.32 -14.62 2.02
N ILE A 727 13.97 -15.16 0.85
CA ILE A 727 13.70 -16.60 0.68
C ILE A 727 14.93 -17.40 1.07
N PHE A 728 16.12 -17.01 0.61
CA PHE A 728 17.36 -17.71 0.94
C PHE A 728 17.66 -17.70 2.44
N ILE A 729 17.66 -16.52 3.08
CA ILE A 729 18.01 -16.34 4.50
C ILE A 729 16.97 -16.99 5.42
N VAL A 730 15.69 -17.01 5.05
CA VAL A 730 14.62 -17.56 5.89
C VAL A 730 14.37 -19.04 5.60
N ALA A 731 14.24 -19.43 4.34
CA ALA A 731 13.89 -20.81 3.99
C ALA A 731 15.03 -21.78 4.26
N ALA A 732 16.28 -21.41 4.03
CA ALA A 732 17.41 -22.34 4.21
C ALA A 732 17.54 -22.81 5.67
N PRO A 733 17.56 -21.94 6.70
CA PRO A 733 17.61 -22.39 8.10
C PRO A 733 16.35 -23.13 8.53
N VAL A 734 15.16 -22.71 8.07
CA VAL A 734 13.88 -23.36 8.42
C VAL A 734 13.84 -24.79 7.88
N VAL A 735 14.13 -24.97 6.59
CA VAL A 735 14.15 -26.30 5.97
C VAL A 735 15.24 -27.16 6.61
N THR A 736 16.43 -26.60 6.86
CA THR A 736 17.51 -27.32 7.55
C THR A 736 17.08 -27.76 8.96
N SER A 737 16.40 -26.90 9.73
CA SER A 737 15.88 -27.25 11.05
C SER A 737 14.84 -28.37 10.97
N ILE A 738 13.92 -28.33 10.01
CA ILE A 738 12.95 -29.41 9.79
C ILE A 738 13.69 -30.72 9.49
N LEU A 739 14.69 -30.69 8.61
CA LEU A 739 15.46 -31.88 8.24
C LEU A 739 16.27 -32.45 9.42
N ILE A 740 16.87 -31.59 10.26
CA ILE A 740 17.55 -32.01 11.51
C ILE A 740 16.60 -32.79 12.43
N SER A 741 15.29 -32.52 12.42
CA SER A 741 14.34 -33.26 13.25
C SER A 741 14.19 -34.75 12.88
N PHE A 742 14.66 -35.16 11.70
CA PHE A 742 14.62 -36.55 11.21
C PHE A 742 15.99 -37.25 11.29
N THR A 743 16.99 -36.65 11.96
CA THR A 743 18.31 -37.25 12.18
C THR A 743 18.55 -37.62 13.64
N ASN A 744 19.59 -38.42 13.91
CA ASN A 744 20.02 -38.77 15.28
C ASN A 744 20.85 -37.67 15.96
N LEU A 745 20.94 -36.46 15.37
CA LEU A 745 21.79 -35.36 15.86
C LEU A 745 21.46 -34.99 17.31
N GLY A 746 22.49 -35.00 18.16
CA GLY A 746 22.34 -34.64 19.57
C GLY A 746 23.58 -34.97 20.39
N TYR A 747 23.40 -35.09 21.71
CA TYR A 747 24.49 -35.30 22.66
C TYR A 747 25.41 -36.49 22.33
N LEU A 748 24.84 -37.63 21.91
CA LEU A 748 25.59 -38.86 21.57
C LEU A 748 26.08 -38.94 20.12
N HIS A 749 25.58 -38.07 19.25
CA HIS A 749 25.94 -37.99 17.83
C HIS A 749 26.17 -36.52 17.50
N ASN A 750 27.27 -35.98 18.04
CA ASN A 750 27.61 -34.59 17.84
C ASN A 750 28.13 -34.42 16.41
N GLY A 751 27.48 -33.53 15.65
CA GLY A 751 27.76 -33.33 14.24
C GLY A 751 29.22 -33.04 13.94
N SER A 752 30.01 -32.46 14.85
CA SER A 752 31.42 -32.13 14.59
C SER A 752 32.43 -33.22 14.96
N THR A 753 32.02 -34.30 15.63
CA THR A 753 32.95 -35.34 16.16
C THR A 753 32.52 -36.76 15.83
N GLN A 754 31.26 -36.97 15.45
CA GLN A 754 30.68 -38.27 15.16
C GLN A 754 29.83 -38.19 13.89
N THR A 755 29.59 -39.33 13.26
CA THR A 755 28.67 -39.43 12.12
C THR A 755 27.22 -39.18 12.57
N VAL A 756 26.43 -38.63 11.66
CA VAL A 756 25.01 -38.32 11.86
C VAL A 756 24.25 -38.98 10.73
N ASP A 757 23.20 -39.72 11.09
CA ASP A 757 22.43 -40.55 10.17
C ASP A 757 20.96 -40.11 10.12
N TRP A 758 20.32 -40.43 9.00
CA TRP A 758 18.88 -40.32 8.84
C TRP A 758 18.18 -41.46 9.58
N VAL A 759 17.43 -41.12 10.63
CA VAL A 759 16.64 -42.08 11.42
C VAL A 759 15.13 -41.98 11.15
N GLY A 760 14.74 -41.11 10.20
CA GLY A 760 13.35 -40.94 9.80
C GLY A 760 12.45 -40.56 10.97
N LEU A 761 11.39 -41.35 11.20
CA LEU A 761 10.40 -41.10 12.26
C LEU A 761 10.81 -41.66 13.63
N GLU A 762 11.92 -42.39 13.75
CA GLU A 762 12.37 -42.96 15.03
C GLU A 762 12.61 -41.85 16.07
N GLN A 763 13.20 -40.74 15.64
CA GLN A 763 13.43 -39.57 16.49
C GLN A 763 12.13 -38.92 16.97
N TRP A 764 11.07 -38.95 16.14
CA TRP A 764 9.73 -38.51 16.54
C TRP A 764 9.08 -39.51 17.51
N GLY A 765 9.36 -40.80 17.37
CA GLY A 765 8.93 -41.86 18.29
C GLY A 765 9.48 -41.67 19.72
N LYS A 766 10.66 -41.08 19.90
CA LYS A 766 11.22 -40.77 21.23
C LYS A 766 10.34 -39.85 22.07
N TRP A 767 9.42 -39.10 21.47
CA TRP A 767 8.44 -38.31 22.22
C TRP A 767 7.56 -39.19 23.14
N TRP A 768 7.31 -40.45 22.76
CA TRP A 768 6.59 -41.40 23.61
C TRP A 768 7.44 -41.86 24.79
N GLN A 769 8.75 -42.05 24.61
CA GLN A 769 9.67 -42.39 25.72
C GLN A 769 9.85 -41.19 26.67
N PHE A 770 9.94 -39.99 26.11
CA PHE A 770 10.04 -38.75 26.87
C PHE A 770 8.76 -38.43 27.68
N ARG A 771 7.61 -38.99 27.29
CA ARG A 771 6.36 -38.88 28.08
C ARG A 771 6.54 -39.42 29.48
N ASP A 772 7.24 -40.55 29.63
CA ASP A 772 7.51 -41.18 30.93
C ASP A 772 8.44 -40.31 31.81
N LEU A 773 9.26 -39.46 31.17
CA LEU A 773 10.08 -38.43 31.81
C LEU A 773 9.34 -37.10 32.06
N ASN A 774 8.01 -37.12 32.03
CA ASN A 774 7.13 -35.97 32.23
C ASN A 774 7.27 -34.86 31.16
N LEU A 775 7.62 -35.21 29.91
CA LEU A 775 7.72 -34.24 28.81
C LEU A 775 6.42 -33.43 28.60
N ILE A 776 5.26 -34.07 28.76
CA ILE A 776 3.96 -33.39 28.59
C ILE A 776 3.79 -32.28 29.63
N GLY A 777 4.25 -32.51 30.87
CA GLY A 777 4.28 -31.50 31.92
C GLY A 777 5.17 -30.31 31.54
N SER A 778 6.40 -30.56 31.09
CA SER A 778 7.33 -29.50 30.65
C SER A 778 6.79 -28.71 29.45
N ILE A 779 6.22 -29.39 28.44
CA ILE A 779 5.56 -28.72 27.31
C ILE A 779 4.38 -27.88 27.79
N ALA A 780 3.52 -28.41 28.67
CA ALA A 780 2.38 -27.67 29.19
C ALA A 780 2.80 -26.42 29.98
N ASN A 781 3.84 -26.52 30.80
CA ASN A 781 4.41 -25.41 31.56
C ASN A 781 4.91 -24.28 30.65
N VAL A 782 5.76 -24.63 29.68
CA VAL A 782 6.36 -23.66 28.75
C VAL A 782 5.31 -23.11 27.80
N PHE A 783 4.41 -23.94 27.26
CA PHE A 783 3.39 -23.52 26.31
C PHE A 783 2.32 -22.63 26.95
N SER A 784 1.82 -23.00 28.13
CA SER A 784 0.84 -22.19 28.87
C SER A 784 1.42 -20.81 29.22
N TRP A 785 2.66 -20.77 29.71
CA TRP A 785 3.35 -19.51 29.93
C TRP A 785 3.58 -18.74 28.63
N THR A 786 4.00 -19.40 27.55
CA THR A 786 4.20 -18.76 26.24
C THR A 786 2.91 -18.08 25.76
N ILE A 787 1.74 -18.71 25.93
CA ILE A 787 0.45 -18.11 25.59
C ILE A 787 0.18 -16.88 26.46
N ILE A 788 0.29 -17.01 27.79
CA ILE A 788 0.04 -15.91 28.74
C ILE A 788 0.99 -14.73 28.45
N TRP A 789 2.28 -15.02 28.30
CA TRP A 789 3.32 -14.08 27.90
C TRP A 789 2.95 -13.39 26.60
N THR A 790 2.65 -14.14 25.53
CA THR A 790 2.38 -13.57 24.21
C THR A 790 1.16 -12.66 24.25
N ILE A 791 0.09 -13.07 24.92
CA ILE A 791 -1.14 -12.27 25.05
C ILE A 791 -0.86 -11.00 25.84
N ALA A 792 -0.23 -11.10 27.02
CA ALA A 792 0.06 -9.95 27.87
C ALA A 792 1.05 -8.98 27.22
N SER A 793 2.17 -9.49 26.70
CA SER A 793 3.23 -8.73 26.01
C SER A 793 2.85 -8.22 24.62
N THR A 794 1.62 -8.50 24.18
CA THR A 794 1.02 -7.92 22.98
C THR A 794 -0.03 -6.89 23.36
N ILE A 795 -1.04 -7.29 24.14
CA ILE A 795 -2.19 -6.44 24.47
C ILE A 795 -1.76 -5.21 25.30
N LEU A 796 -0.94 -5.39 26.33
CA LEU A 796 -0.54 -4.30 27.21
C LEU A 796 0.24 -3.19 26.46
N PRO A 797 1.31 -3.50 25.71
CA PRO A 797 2.01 -2.47 24.94
C PRO A 797 1.17 -1.89 23.80
N ILE A 798 0.24 -2.65 23.20
CA ILE A 798 -0.70 -2.10 22.20
C ILE A 798 -1.64 -1.07 22.84
N CYS A 799 -2.30 -1.43 23.93
CA CYS A 799 -3.19 -0.53 24.65
C CYS A 799 -2.45 0.73 25.08
N LEU A 800 -1.27 0.58 25.70
CA LEU A 800 -0.48 1.71 26.17
C LEU A 800 0.01 2.59 25.00
N GLY A 801 0.51 1.98 23.93
CA GLY A 801 0.95 2.69 22.73
C GLY A 801 -0.18 3.48 22.05
N ILE A 802 -1.38 2.89 21.94
CA ILE A 802 -2.57 3.58 21.39
C ILE A 802 -2.99 4.74 22.29
N ILE A 803 -3.08 4.53 23.61
CA ILE A 803 -3.47 5.57 24.57
C ILE A 803 -2.51 6.76 24.47
N ILE A 804 -1.19 6.51 24.54
CA ILE A 804 -0.20 7.58 24.47
C ILE A 804 -0.21 8.25 23.09
N ALA A 805 -0.39 7.50 21.99
CA ALA A 805 -0.46 8.07 20.65
C ALA A 805 -1.67 9.00 20.48
N VAL A 806 -2.85 8.59 20.93
CA VAL A 806 -4.06 9.40 20.88
C VAL A 806 -3.91 10.66 21.73
N LEU A 807 -3.37 10.54 22.95
CA LEU A 807 -3.14 11.68 23.84
C LEU A 807 -2.15 12.69 23.24
N THR A 808 -1.02 12.21 22.70
CA THR A 808 0.00 13.09 22.12
C THR A 808 -0.36 13.65 20.74
N ASN A 809 -1.37 13.09 20.06
CA ASN A 809 -1.87 13.64 18.80
C ASN A 809 -2.99 14.67 19.00
N ASN A 810 -3.61 14.75 20.18
CA ASN A 810 -4.65 15.72 20.50
C ASN A 810 -4.17 17.18 20.38
N ASN A 811 -4.93 18.04 19.68
CA ASN A 811 -4.61 19.46 19.45
C ASN A 811 -4.49 20.32 20.71
N ARG A 812 -5.07 19.91 21.83
CA ARG A 812 -5.03 20.65 23.10
C ARG A 812 -3.69 20.51 23.84
N LEU A 813 -2.89 19.49 23.53
CA LEU A 813 -1.61 19.26 24.19
C LEU A 813 -0.55 20.27 23.72
N LYS A 814 -0.04 21.10 24.64
CA LYS A 814 1.12 21.98 24.41
C LYS A 814 2.42 21.18 24.59
N GLY A 815 3.47 21.53 23.84
CA GLY A 815 4.78 20.85 23.98
C GLY A 815 4.86 19.44 23.37
N LYS A 816 3.95 19.05 22.47
CA LYS A 816 3.86 17.68 21.89
C LYS A 816 5.19 17.07 21.41
N LYS A 817 6.11 17.90 20.91
CA LYS A 817 7.42 17.45 20.43
C LYS A 817 8.29 16.86 21.54
N ILE A 818 8.26 17.46 22.73
CA ILE A 818 9.03 17.01 23.90
C ILE A 818 8.45 15.68 24.38
N PHE A 819 7.13 15.60 24.56
CA PHE A 819 6.48 14.34 24.94
C PHE A 819 6.74 13.22 23.95
N ARG A 820 6.64 13.48 22.64
CA ARG A 820 6.98 12.48 21.60
C ARG A 820 8.43 12.02 21.71
N LEU A 821 9.37 12.93 21.94
CA LEU A 821 10.78 12.58 22.11
C LEU A 821 10.96 11.63 23.30
N ILE A 822 10.40 11.99 24.48
CA ILE A 822 10.51 11.19 25.70
C ILE A 822 9.90 9.80 25.52
N PHE A 823 8.69 9.70 24.96
CA PHE A 823 8.00 8.42 24.81
C PHE A 823 8.60 7.50 23.73
N ILE A 824 9.47 8.01 22.85
CA ILE A 824 10.19 7.18 21.86
C ILE A 824 11.49 6.61 22.45
N LEU A 825 12.04 7.20 23.52
CA LEU A 825 13.33 6.79 24.09
C LEU A 825 13.45 5.29 24.39
N PRO A 826 12.44 4.59 24.94
CA PRO A 826 12.55 3.16 25.22
C PRO A 826 12.87 2.30 24.00
N TRP A 827 12.44 2.73 22.80
CA TRP A 827 12.73 2.05 21.54
C TRP A 827 13.99 2.58 20.84
N ALA A 828 14.37 3.84 21.11
CA ALA A 828 15.57 4.44 20.53
C ALA A 828 16.88 3.83 21.06
N ILE A 829 16.86 3.32 22.29
CA ILE A 829 17.99 2.63 22.91
C ILE A 829 17.94 1.14 22.51
N PRO A 830 19.07 0.53 22.10
CA PRO A 830 19.11 -0.90 21.79
C PRO A 830 18.60 -1.77 22.95
N ALA A 831 17.67 -2.68 22.64
CA ALA A 831 16.94 -3.46 23.65
C ALA A 831 17.86 -4.24 24.60
N PHE A 832 18.98 -4.79 24.12
CA PHE A 832 19.91 -5.55 24.97
C PHE A 832 20.51 -4.67 26.08
N VAL A 833 20.84 -3.41 25.81
CA VAL A 833 21.40 -2.47 26.79
C VAL A 833 20.36 -2.19 27.86
N THR A 834 19.15 -1.87 27.43
CA THR A 834 18.01 -1.62 28.31
C THR A 834 17.70 -2.81 29.19
N LEU A 835 17.61 -4.02 28.62
CA LEU A 835 17.27 -5.24 29.35
C LEU A 835 18.34 -5.58 30.38
N SER A 836 19.62 -5.48 30.03
CA SER A 836 20.73 -5.70 30.97
C SER A 836 20.74 -4.67 32.09
N PHE A 837 20.52 -3.38 31.76
CA PHE A 837 20.43 -2.32 32.75
C PHE A 837 19.28 -2.56 33.73
N ILE A 838 18.07 -2.80 33.23
CA ILE A 838 16.89 -3.03 34.08
C ILE A 838 17.06 -4.32 34.89
N LYS A 839 17.61 -5.40 34.32
CA LYS A 839 17.94 -6.61 35.08
C LYS A 839 18.79 -6.30 36.30
N ASN A 840 19.89 -5.56 36.12
CA ASN A 840 20.79 -5.17 37.20
C ASN A 840 20.08 -4.33 38.27
N MET A 841 19.08 -3.52 37.89
CA MET A 841 18.29 -2.75 38.86
C MET A 841 17.47 -3.63 39.82
N PHE A 842 17.03 -4.80 39.37
CA PHE A 842 16.16 -5.73 40.10
C PHE A 842 16.89 -6.93 40.71
N VAL A 843 18.23 -6.94 40.68
CA VAL A 843 19.05 -7.98 41.36
C VAL A 843 18.81 -7.93 42.88
N ALA A 844 18.90 -9.09 43.53
CA ALA A 844 18.72 -9.22 44.98
C ALA A 844 19.83 -8.50 45.78
N GLY A 845 19.52 -8.15 47.03
CA GLY A 845 20.43 -7.45 47.93
C GLY A 845 20.59 -5.95 47.64
N ASP A 846 21.56 -5.32 48.29
CA ASP A 846 21.83 -3.86 48.17
C ASP A 846 22.52 -3.50 46.83
N VAL A 847 22.85 -4.48 46.00
CA VAL A 847 23.41 -4.32 44.65
C VAL A 847 22.35 -3.82 43.65
N GLY A 848 21.09 -4.21 43.84
CA GLY A 848 19.99 -3.76 43.00
C GLY A 848 19.45 -2.40 43.45
N ILE A 849 19.47 -1.40 42.57
CA ILE A 849 19.03 -0.04 42.94
C ILE A 849 17.58 0.02 43.40
N VAL A 850 16.70 -0.87 42.91
CA VAL A 850 15.30 -0.92 43.36
C VAL A 850 15.21 -1.35 44.83
N ASN A 851 15.96 -2.38 45.21
CA ASN A 851 16.03 -2.82 46.61
C ASN A 851 16.68 -1.78 47.51
N PHE A 852 17.75 -1.13 47.04
CA PHE A 852 18.39 -0.02 47.74
C PHE A 852 17.41 1.12 48.03
N LEU A 853 16.63 1.55 47.02
CA LEU A 853 15.63 2.61 47.18
C LEU A 853 14.48 2.19 48.10
N LEU A 854 13.97 0.96 47.97
CA LEU A 854 12.88 0.45 48.81
C LEU A 854 13.28 0.39 50.29
N LYS A 855 14.49 -0.08 50.57
CA LYS A 855 15.04 -0.20 51.93
C LYS A 855 15.32 1.18 52.54
N ASN A 856 15.98 2.07 51.80
CA ASN A 856 16.50 3.32 52.35
C ASN A 856 15.52 4.49 52.29
N ILE A 857 14.57 4.50 51.34
CA ILE A 857 13.57 5.58 51.22
C ILE A 857 12.25 5.18 51.85
N LEU A 858 11.81 3.94 51.61
CA LEU A 858 10.46 3.48 51.97
C LEU A 858 10.44 2.56 53.20
N GLY A 859 11.61 2.16 53.74
CA GLY A 859 11.71 1.23 54.87
C GLY A 859 11.23 -0.18 54.57
N ILE A 860 11.04 -0.54 53.29
CA ILE A 860 10.51 -1.83 52.86
C ILE A 860 11.67 -2.81 52.65
N PRO A 861 11.65 -4.02 53.26
CA PRO A 861 12.70 -5.00 53.05
C PRO A 861 12.79 -5.39 51.57
N GLY A 862 14.02 -5.43 51.05
CA GLY A 862 14.30 -5.80 49.67
C GLY A 862 13.79 -7.21 49.34
N ARG A 863 13.35 -7.42 48.10
CA ARG A 863 12.85 -8.71 47.61
C ARG A 863 13.77 -9.29 46.55
N ALA A 864 13.79 -10.62 46.44
CA ALA A 864 14.49 -11.32 45.37
C ALA A 864 13.60 -11.39 44.11
N TRP A 865 13.44 -10.24 43.44
CA TRP A 865 12.49 -10.02 42.35
C TRP A 865 12.54 -11.05 41.21
N LEU A 866 13.73 -11.55 40.89
CA LEU A 866 13.94 -12.52 39.80
C LEU A 866 13.95 -13.98 40.28
N ASN A 867 13.92 -14.23 41.58
CA ASN A 867 14.00 -15.59 42.15
C ASN A 867 12.63 -16.18 42.47
N GLU A 868 11.57 -15.38 42.51
CA GLU A 868 10.20 -15.83 42.71
C GLU A 868 9.44 -15.89 41.37
N ILE A 869 8.74 -17.00 41.09
CA ILE A 869 8.10 -17.28 39.79
C ILE A 869 7.11 -16.17 39.39
N THR A 870 6.19 -15.83 40.29
CA THR A 870 5.13 -14.83 40.07
C THR A 870 5.72 -13.46 39.78
N THR A 871 6.66 -13.04 40.62
CA THR A 871 7.32 -11.73 40.54
C THR A 871 8.17 -11.61 39.27
N ALA A 872 8.95 -12.64 38.91
CA ALA A 872 9.73 -12.67 37.69
C ALA A 872 8.85 -12.59 36.43
N ARG A 873 7.73 -13.35 36.40
CA ARG A 873 6.74 -13.34 35.31
C ARG A 873 6.07 -11.96 35.13
N ILE A 874 5.69 -11.31 36.23
CA ILE A 874 5.08 -9.97 36.17
C ILE A 874 6.10 -8.94 35.68
N LEU A 875 7.32 -8.96 36.22
CA LEU A 875 8.37 -8.01 35.85
C LEU A 875 8.76 -8.11 34.38
N VAL A 876 8.93 -9.33 33.87
CA VAL A 876 9.31 -9.50 32.46
C VAL A 876 8.23 -8.97 31.51
N ILE A 877 6.94 -9.10 31.86
CA ILE A 877 5.82 -8.51 31.10
C ILE A 877 5.86 -6.98 31.19
N ILE A 878 6.13 -6.41 32.36
CA ILE A 878 6.20 -4.95 32.55
C ILE A 878 7.35 -4.37 31.72
N VAL A 879 8.54 -4.97 31.79
CA VAL A 879 9.71 -4.53 31.02
C VAL A 879 9.45 -4.64 29.52
N GLN A 880 8.86 -5.75 29.08
CA GLN A 880 8.48 -5.92 27.67
C GLN A 880 7.44 -4.88 27.23
N THR A 881 6.47 -4.56 28.08
CA THR A 881 5.47 -3.51 27.82
C THR A 881 6.15 -2.16 27.67
N TRP A 882 7.11 -1.83 28.54
CA TRP A 882 7.86 -0.58 28.51
C TRP A 882 8.70 -0.40 27.22
N ILE A 883 9.29 -1.48 26.70
CA ILE A 883 10.06 -1.42 25.45
C ILE A 883 9.11 -1.35 24.24
N ALA A 884 8.12 -2.25 24.19
CA ALA A 884 7.29 -2.42 23.00
C ALA A 884 6.25 -1.31 22.79
N TYR A 885 5.77 -0.63 23.85
CA TYR A 885 4.77 0.42 23.68
C TYR A 885 5.32 1.58 22.83
N ALA A 886 6.62 1.89 22.92
CA ALA A 886 7.24 3.01 22.22
C ALA A 886 7.25 2.80 20.69
N TRP A 887 7.48 1.56 20.25
CA TRP A 887 7.34 1.16 18.84
C TRP A 887 5.89 1.32 18.37
N ILE A 888 4.93 0.78 19.12
CA ILE A 888 3.50 0.85 18.77
C ILE A 888 3.00 2.29 18.79
N PHE A 889 3.47 3.08 19.74
CA PHE A 889 3.21 4.52 19.84
C PHE A 889 3.61 5.25 18.56
N MET A 890 4.83 5.02 18.05
CA MET A 890 5.31 5.64 16.82
C MET A 890 4.46 5.24 15.61
N LEU A 891 4.17 3.95 15.51
CA LEU A 891 3.37 3.34 14.45
C LEU A 891 1.93 3.89 14.41
N VAL A 892 1.26 3.92 15.57
CA VAL A 892 -0.10 4.45 15.72
C VAL A 892 -0.12 5.95 15.44
N THR A 893 0.90 6.69 15.89
CA THR A 893 1.02 8.13 15.61
C THR A 893 1.12 8.42 14.11
N GLY A 894 1.82 7.59 13.34
CA GLY A 894 1.87 7.68 11.88
C GLY A 894 0.52 7.37 11.22
N ASN A 895 -0.13 6.29 11.63
CA ASN A 895 -1.43 5.89 11.07
C ASN A 895 -2.55 6.89 11.41
N LEU A 896 -2.57 7.45 12.62
CA LEU A 896 -3.53 8.50 13.00
C LEU A 896 -3.43 9.74 12.10
N GLN A 897 -2.26 10.05 11.54
CA GLN A 897 -2.07 11.18 10.62
C GLN A 897 -2.60 10.89 9.21
N SER A 898 -2.81 9.62 8.86
CA SER A 898 -3.37 9.23 7.56
C SER A 898 -4.90 9.34 7.49
N ILE A 899 -5.57 9.41 8.65
CA ILE A 899 -7.03 9.53 8.71
C ILE A 899 -7.43 10.95 8.27
N PRO A 900 -8.21 11.08 7.17
CA PRO A 900 -8.68 12.37 6.69
C PRO A 900 -9.49 13.15 7.75
N LYS A 901 -9.36 14.49 7.76
CA LYS A 901 -10.01 15.35 8.77
C LYS A 901 -11.50 15.56 8.52
N ASP A 902 -11.91 15.54 7.27
CA ASP A 902 -13.30 15.60 6.79
C ASP A 902 -14.21 14.54 7.46
N ILE A 903 -13.71 13.32 7.71
CA ILE A 903 -14.46 12.28 8.43
C ILE A 903 -14.82 12.72 9.85
N TYR A 904 -13.90 13.40 10.54
CA TYR A 904 -14.16 13.93 11.89
C TYR A 904 -15.09 15.13 11.87
N GLU A 905 -15.02 15.97 10.84
CA GLU A 905 -15.90 17.11 10.64
C GLU A 905 -17.33 16.63 10.36
N ALA A 906 -17.51 15.65 9.46
CA ALA A 906 -18.81 15.03 9.19
C ALA A 906 -19.42 14.41 10.45
N GLY A 907 -18.66 13.63 11.21
CA GLY A 907 -19.15 13.07 12.48
C GLY A 907 -19.53 14.15 13.51
N SER A 908 -18.83 15.29 13.51
CA SER A 908 -19.16 16.41 14.40
C SER A 908 -20.45 17.11 13.98
N VAL A 909 -20.71 17.22 12.67
CA VAL A 909 -22.00 17.71 12.11
C VAL A 909 -23.15 16.79 12.52
N ASP A 910 -22.93 15.47 12.54
CA ASP A 910 -23.89 14.46 13.03
C ASP A 910 -24.02 14.44 14.58
N GLY A 911 -23.36 15.37 15.28
CA GLY A 911 -23.44 15.50 16.74
C GLY A 911 -22.54 14.54 17.54
N ALA A 912 -21.64 13.80 16.88
CA ALA A 912 -20.71 12.91 17.58
C ALA A 912 -19.66 13.71 18.38
N LYS A 913 -19.55 13.41 19.68
CA LYS A 913 -18.59 14.03 20.60
C LYS A 913 -17.39 13.10 20.86
N GLY A 914 -16.31 13.62 21.44
CA GLY A 914 -14.99 12.95 21.55
C GLY A 914 -14.97 11.42 21.77
N LYS A 915 -15.72 10.88 22.74
CA LYS A 915 -15.79 9.42 22.97
C LYS A 915 -16.43 8.66 21.81
N HIS A 916 -17.47 9.22 21.18
CA HIS A 916 -18.12 8.66 20.00
C HIS A 916 -17.23 8.76 18.76
N LEU A 917 -16.59 9.92 18.56
CA LEU A 917 -15.60 10.09 17.48
C LEU A 917 -14.46 9.07 17.62
N PHE A 918 -13.98 8.83 18.84
CA PHE A 918 -12.95 7.82 19.07
C PHE A 918 -13.45 6.39 18.84
N ALA A 919 -14.55 5.98 19.47
CA ALA A 919 -15.03 4.59 19.43
C ALA A 919 -15.58 4.17 18.06
N TYR A 920 -16.23 5.09 17.33
CA TYR A 920 -16.90 4.77 16.07
C TYR A 920 -16.13 5.20 14.82
N LEU A 921 -15.22 6.18 14.91
CA LEU A 921 -14.42 6.64 13.76
C LEU A 921 -12.94 6.33 13.92
N THR A 922 -12.28 6.87 14.96
CA THR A 922 -10.82 6.74 15.12
C THR A 922 -10.39 5.30 15.33
N LEU A 923 -10.94 4.60 16.32
CA LEU A 923 -10.50 3.27 16.72
C LEU A 923 -10.75 2.22 15.63
N PRO A 924 -11.94 2.15 14.97
CA PRO A 924 -12.15 1.20 13.88
C PRO A 924 -11.24 1.48 12.68
N SER A 925 -11.11 2.75 12.27
CA SER A 925 -10.24 3.14 11.15
C SER A 925 -8.76 2.85 11.45
N LEU A 926 -8.34 3.12 12.69
CA LEU A 926 -6.99 2.85 13.15
C LEU A 926 -6.71 1.35 13.18
N LEU A 927 -7.59 0.53 13.78
CA LEU A 927 -7.43 -0.92 13.88
C LEU A 927 -7.34 -1.56 12.50
N LEU A 928 -8.13 -1.11 11.51
CA LEU A 928 -8.01 -1.57 10.13
C LEU A 928 -6.64 -1.25 9.52
N GLY A 929 -6.09 -0.06 9.81
CA GLY A 929 -4.77 0.34 9.31
C GLY A 929 -3.61 -0.40 9.98
N ILE A 930 -3.70 -0.68 11.28
CA ILE A 930 -2.60 -1.28 12.07
C ILE A 930 -2.71 -2.79 12.24
N ALA A 931 -3.85 -3.43 11.90
CA ALA A 931 -4.08 -4.86 12.13
C ALA A 931 -2.94 -5.79 11.65
N PRO A 932 -2.39 -5.64 10.43
CA PRO A 932 -1.25 -6.47 9.98
C PRO A 932 -0.02 -6.34 10.90
N MET A 933 0.19 -5.14 11.44
CA MET A 933 1.31 -4.86 12.33
C MET A 933 1.07 -5.39 13.75
N LEU A 934 -0.19 -5.41 14.21
CA LEU A 934 -0.55 -6.05 15.50
C LEU A 934 -0.37 -7.56 15.43
N ILE A 935 -0.67 -8.19 14.29
CA ILE A 935 -0.37 -9.61 14.05
C ILE A 935 1.15 -9.84 14.09
N GLY A 936 1.93 -8.97 13.45
CA GLY A 936 3.38 -8.98 13.54
C GLY A 936 3.90 -8.87 14.98
N GLN A 937 3.30 -7.98 15.79
CA GLN A 937 3.64 -7.83 17.21
C GLN A 937 3.35 -9.10 18.01
N PHE A 938 2.21 -9.75 17.76
CA PHE A 938 1.86 -11.03 18.39
C PHE A 938 2.88 -12.13 18.06
N VAL A 939 3.20 -12.29 16.77
CA VAL A 939 4.20 -13.27 16.29
C VAL A 939 5.58 -12.94 16.87
N GLY A 940 5.93 -11.66 16.96
CA GLY A 940 7.15 -11.19 17.58
C GLY A 940 7.21 -11.52 19.07
N ALA A 941 6.14 -11.31 19.83
CA ALA A 941 6.07 -11.63 21.24
C ALA A 941 6.20 -13.14 21.51
N PHE A 942 5.55 -13.97 20.68
CA PHE A 942 5.62 -15.43 20.76
C PHE A 942 7.05 -15.96 20.59
N ASN A 943 7.84 -15.32 19.72
CA ASN A 943 9.22 -15.69 19.43
C ASN A 943 10.27 -14.77 20.09
N ASN A 944 9.91 -14.03 21.14
CA ASN A 944 10.79 -13.02 21.74
C ASN A 944 11.86 -13.62 22.65
N PHE A 945 12.84 -14.29 22.04
CA PHE A 945 13.98 -14.90 22.73
C PHE A 945 14.78 -13.86 23.53
N THR A 946 15.09 -12.72 22.94
CA THR A 946 16.02 -11.72 23.50
C THR A 946 15.57 -11.19 24.86
N THR A 947 14.28 -10.90 25.04
CA THR A 947 13.78 -10.39 26.33
C THR A 947 13.93 -11.43 27.42
N ILE A 948 13.54 -12.69 27.16
CA ILE A 948 13.62 -13.77 28.16
C ILE A 948 15.07 -14.12 28.48
N SER A 949 15.91 -14.33 27.46
CA SER A 949 17.29 -14.79 27.65
C SER A 949 18.16 -13.77 28.40
N ILE A 950 18.00 -12.48 28.11
CA ILE A 950 18.78 -11.43 28.77
C ILE A 950 18.24 -11.15 30.17
N PHE A 951 16.93 -10.89 30.30
CA PHE A 951 16.35 -10.37 31.54
C PHE A 951 16.26 -11.44 32.63
N THR A 952 15.68 -12.60 32.34
CA THR A 952 15.48 -13.67 33.33
C THR A 952 16.37 -14.90 33.10
N GLY A 953 16.92 -15.08 31.89
CA GLY A 953 17.58 -16.32 31.51
C GLY A 953 16.66 -17.55 31.53
N GLY A 954 15.34 -17.32 31.46
CA GLY A 954 14.30 -18.36 31.62
C GLY A 954 13.96 -18.70 33.08
N GLY A 955 14.71 -18.22 34.06
CA GLY A 955 14.48 -18.51 35.48
C GLY A 955 13.25 -17.80 36.10
N PRO A 956 12.94 -18.05 37.38
CA PRO A 956 13.58 -19.03 38.27
C PRO A 956 13.22 -20.48 37.90
N ALA A 957 13.94 -21.47 38.47
CA ALA A 957 13.62 -22.89 38.27
C ALA A 957 12.28 -23.25 38.93
N PHE A 958 11.61 -24.28 38.40
CA PHE A 958 10.45 -24.85 39.07
C PHE A 958 10.86 -25.60 40.36
N PRO A 959 9.96 -25.75 41.35
CA PRO A 959 10.23 -26.55 42.55
C PRO A 959 10.49 -28.04 42.28
N TYR A 960 10.01 -28.55 41.14
CA TYR A 960 10.31 -29.89 40.64
C TYR A 960 11.28 -29.78 39.46
N THR A 961 12.27 -30.65 39.42
CA THR A 961 13.24 -30.72 38.32
C THR A 961 12.79 -31.76 37.30
N THR A 962 12.92 -31.43 36.03
CA THR A 962 12.72 -32.38 34.92
C THR A 962 14.06 -32.57 34.20
N PRO A 963 14.24 -33.68 33.46
CA PRO A 963 15.41 -33.85 32.61
C PRO A 963 15.56 -32.78 31.51
N PHE A 964 14.50 -32.03 31.21
CA PHE A 964 14.48 -31.02 30.14
C PHE A 964 14.83 -29.60 30.61
N ASN A 965 15.03 -29.39 31.92
CA ASN A 965 15.55 -28.16 32.51
C ASN A 965 14.81 -26.87 32.07
N GLU A 966 13.49 -26.92 31.97
CA GLU A 966 12.69 -25.72 31.71
C GLU A 966 12.67 -24.78 32.91
N GLY A 967 12.77 -23.47 32.65
CA GLY A 967 12.58 -22.44 33.66
C GLY A 967 11.17 -21.86 33.65
N ALA A 968 10.77 -21.22 34.76
CA ALA A 968 9.41 -20.75 34.94
C ALA A 968 9.03 -19.55 34.04
N THR A 969 10.00 -18.84 33.47
CA THR A 969 9.75 -17.77 32.48
C THR A 969 10.15 -18.16 31.06
N ASP A 970 10.63 -19.39 30.84
CA ASP A 970 10.99 -19.84 29.51
C ASP A 970 9.78 -19.89 28.58
N ILE A 971 9.94 -19.26 27.42
CA ILE A 971 9.04 -19.43 26.28
C ILE A 971 9.60 -20.51 25.37
N ILE A 972 8.79 -21.04 24.44
CA ILE A 972 9.21 -22.17 23.60
C ILE A 972 10.59 -21.96 22.96
N ILE A 973 10.84 -20.78 22.38
CA ILE A 973 12.12 -20.52 21.71
C ILE A 973 13.31 -20.39 22.68
N SER A 974 13.12 -19.92 23.91
CA SER A 974 14.21 -19.85 24.91
C SER A 974 14.49 -21.22 25.52
N TRP A 975 13.45 -22.05 25.66
CA TRP A 975 13.61 -23.44 26.07
C TRP A 975 14.30 -24.29 24.99
N VAL A 976 13.89 -24.17 23.72
CA VAL A 976 14.60 -24.75 22.56
C VAL A 976 16.08 -24.39 22.61
N TYR A 977 16.40 -23.11 22.82
CA TYR A 977 17.79 -22.68 22.89
C TYR A 977 18.57 -23.43 23.99
N LYS A 978 18.02 -23.56 25.21
CA LYS A 978 18.64 -24.34 26.30
C LYS A 978 18.86 -25.81 25.96
N LEU A 979 17.88 -26.43 25.29
CA LEU A 979 17.99 -27.81 24.81
C LEU A 979 19.13 -27.97 23.79
N THR A 980 19.44 -26.92 23.03
CA THR A 980 20.53 -26.93 22.02
C THR A 980 21.92 -26.59 22.55
N THR A 981 22.04 -25.78 23.60
CA THR A 981 23.35 -25.30 24.10
C THR A 981 24.03 -26.22 25.11
N GLY A 982 23.59 -27.49 25.22
CA GLY A 982 24.26 -28.52 26.03
C GLY A 982 23.94 -28.49 27.53
N GLY A 983 23.03 -27.62 27.98
CA GLY A 983 22.53 -27.62 29.37
C GLY A 983 21.60 -28.80 29.69
N VAL A 984 21.25 -29.61 28.69
CA VAL A 984 20.38 -30.78 28.76
C VAL A 984 21.04 -31.93 28.00
N GLN A 985 21.31 -33.04 28.67
CA GLN A 985 22.02 -34.21 28.13
C GLN A 985 21.06 -35.35 27.80
N ILE A 986 20.13 -35.10 26.87
CA ILE A 986 19.18 -36.11 26.38
C ILE A 986 19.63 -36.60 25.00
N VAL A 987 19.49 -37.90 24.74
CA VAL A 987 19.81 -38.49 23.44
C VAL A 987 18.97 -37.85 22.33
N GLY A 988 19.64 -37.28 21.31
CA GLY A 988 18.97 -36.59 20.22
C GLY A 988 18.34 -35.24 20.62
N ASN A 989 18.82 -34.59 21.69
CA ASN A 989 18.36 -33.28 22.15
C ASN A 989 18.29 -32.22 21.03
N LEU A 990 19.26 -32.18 20.11
CA LEU A 990 19.27 -31.22 18.99
C LEU A 990 18.17 -31.51 17.97
N ALA A 991 18.01 -32.76 17.56
CA ALA A 991 16.92 -33.17 16.67
C ALA A 991 15.54 -32.97 17.33
N PHE A 992 15.41 -33.26 18.62
CA PHE A 992 14.22 -32.97 19.42
C PHE A 992 13.91 -31.46 19.47
N SER A 993 14.92 -30.63 19.71
CA SER A 993 14.79 -29.17 19.71
C SER A 993 14.34 -28.65 18.34
N ALA A 994 14.86 -29.23 17.27
CA ALA A 994 14.49 -28.88 15.91
C ALA A 994 13.04 -29.28 15.58
N ALA A 995 12.58 -30.43 16.08
CA ALA A 995 11.17 -30.85 16.01
C ALA A 995 10.25 -29.86 16.75
N LEU A 996 10.61 -29.49 17.99
CA LEU A 996 9.86 -28.52 18.80
C LEU A 996 9.81 -27.14 18.12
N THR A 997 10.93 -26.69 17.55
CA THR A 997 11.03 -25.44 16.77
C THR A 997 10.12 -25.48 15.55
N THR A 998 10.06 -26.62 14.86
CA THR A 998 9.21 -26.83 13.69
C THR A 998 7.74 -26.71 14.07
N ILE A 999 7.29 -27.39 15.14
CA ILE A 999 5.91 -27.32 15.63
C ILE A 999 5.56 -25.88 16.04
N ALA A 1000 6.44 -25.22 16.81
CA ALA A 1000 6.24 -23.85 17.25
C ALA A 1000 6.16 -22.87 16.07
N SER A 1001 7.01 -23.05 15.07
CA SER A 1001 7.01 -22.26 13.84
C SER A 1001 5.75 -22.49 13.03
N LEU A 1002 5.30 -23.73 12.85
CA LEU A 1002 4.05 -24.06 12.16
C LEU A 1002 2.84 -23.44 12.87
N PHE A 1003 2.80 -23.50 14.19
CA PHE A 1003 1.77 -22.86 15.00
C PHE A 1003 1.77 -21.33 14.81
N SER A 1004 2.94 -20.71 14.92
CA SER A 1004 3.12 -19.26 14.76
C SER A 1004 2.75 -18.79 13.34
N ILE A 1005 3.24 -19.49 12.30
CA ILE A 1005 2.92 -19.24 10.89
C ILE A 1005 1.44 -19.45 10.61
N GLY A 1006 0.82 -20.50 11.14
CA GLY A 1006 -0.61 -20.78 10.95
C GLY A 1006 -1.49 -19.66 11.54
N LEU A 1007 -1.17 -19.20 12.75
CA LEU A 1007 -1.84 -18.05 13.38
C LEU A 1007 -1.60 -16.76 12.60
N ALA A 1008 -0.37 -16.49 12.20
CA ALA A 1008 0.00 -15.32 11.43
C ALA A 1008 -0.74 -15.30 10.07
N ALA A 1009 -0.68 -16.39 9.33
CA ALA A 1009 -1.32 -16.54 8.03
C ALA A 1009 -2.83 -16.35 8.14
N ARG A 1010 -3.49 -17.00 9.11
CA ARG A 1010 -4.92 -16.80 9.38
C ARG A 1010 -5.24 -15.34 9.73
N GLY A 1011 -4.39 -14.70 10.55
CA GLY A 1011 -4.50 -13.29 10.89
C GLY A 1011 -4.39 -12.40 9.66
N PHE A 1012 -3.34 -12.57 8.85
CA PHE A 1012 -3.11 -11.78 7.65
C PHE A 1012 -4.23 -11.97 6.63
N ILE A 1013 -4.63 -13.22 6.34
CA ILE A 1013 -5.74 -13.55 5.42
C ILE A 1013 -7.04 -12.86 5.86
N LYS A 1014 -7.34 -12.82 7.17
CA LYS A 1014 -8.53 -12.12 7.69
C LYS A 1014 -8.39 -10.60 7.71
N SER A 1015 -7.19 -10.08 7.99
CA SER A 1015 -6.88 -8.65 8.03
C SER A 1015 -6.80 -8.00 6.65
N MET A 1016 -6.53 -8.82 5.62
CA MET A 1016 -6.71 -8.48 4.23
C MET A 1016 -8.21 -8.43 3.96
N SER A 1017 -8.89 -7.48 4.60
CA SER A 1017 -10.24 -7.10 4.22
C SER A 1017 -10.13 -6.74 2.75
N ARG A 1018 -10.77 -7.57 1.91
CA ARG A 1018 -10.93 -7.43 0.46
C ARG A 1018 -10.71 -5.99 0.00
N LYS A 1019 -9.45 -5.65 -0.28
CA LYS A 1019 -9.06 -4.50 -1.07
C LYS A 1019 -8.68 -5.09 -2.41
N ASP A 1020 -9.71 -5.15 -3.23
CA ASP A 1020 -9.76 -5.11 -4.69
C ASP A 1020 -10.90 -6.01 -5.19
#